data_AF-L7PFR5-F1
#
_entry.id   AF-L7PFR5-F1
#
_cell.length_a   1.000
_cell.length_b   1.000
_cell.length_c   1.000
_cell.angle_alpha   90.00
_cell.angle_beta   90.00
_cell.angle_gamma   90.00
#
_symmetry.space_group_name_H-M   'P 1'
#
loop_
_entity.id
_entity.type
_entity.pdbx_description
1 polymer ?
#
loop_
_entity_poly.entity_id
_entity_poly.type
_entity_poly.pdbx_seq_one_letter_code
_entity_poly.pdbx_strand_id
1 'polypeptide(L)'
;MFLKEGEVIVKKSLKKYLVLALTLVLVFACGVPESSAASKHVIIVNSRKNTLGYFVNNKLVKEFRVATGKKGSETPTGKTKVVNKIKNRPYYKGNIPGGSPRNPLGDRWMGLALKGTYGDTYGIHGNNNESSIGKHISGGCIRMHNKDVRWLFDQVPVGSDVIIDYSNDSYVKIAAKYKINLNQTGWKTENGKKYYVKSDGTYQKNSWLKVNGKMYYFDASGVMQTGWKTINNKKYYLGTDGARVSGWKVIDGKTYYFNSDGVMQTGWQEKNGKKYYLGSDGLAVTGWQEIDGNKYYFDKTGIMQTGWQQIDGKSYYLDKYGKMLTGSQKIDGKDYTFNEDGTINPTWDTIIGANRFDTAKKISSVGNWNADSSDTVILVNGNAIADGITATPLASSYDSTILLTNTANLPTETVEEMKLLAPKTVILIGGENAISSKLEQEIKTTFNTETKRIAGQDRYQTATRIAEELGNREEIKTAYMVSGNGEADALSVASKAGEEKQPIILVNKDGITEESYKWLTERKLENAYFIGGPSAINDSVIAKMNDITTEDISGNRIYGDSRVDTNAKVIEKFYGDTDLQAVLVSKSDALVDALSAGPLAVKLHSPIVLMDNSGLSSEQQRVFANKKVETPYQIGGGVSYIVMDKLMDILAK
;
A
#
# COMPACT_ATOMS: atom_id res chain seq x y z
N MET A 1 51.88 -33.08 -56.70
CA MET A 1 51.91 -31.79 -55.99
C MET A 1 52.06 -32.11 -54.50
N PHE A 2 53.03 -31.51 -53.80
CA PHE A 2 53.64 -32.16 -52.63
C PHE A 2 52.89 -31.97 -51.30
N LEU A 3 52.21 -33.03 -50.83
CA LEU A 3 51.98 -33.35 -49.42
C LEU A 3 51.98 -34.88 -49.24
N LYS A 4 52.89 -35.38 -48.40
CA LYS A 4 53.11 -36.76 -47.86
C LYS A 4 54.30 -36.62 -46.91
N GLU A 5 54.46 -37.27 -45.74
CA GLU A 5 53.70 -38.17 -44.85
C GLU A 5 54.14 -37.80 -43.40
N GLY A 6 53.61 -38.25 -42.27
CA GLY A 6 52.59 -39.25 -41.95
C GLY A 6 53.04 -40.09 -40.74
N GLU A 7 52.39 -39.91 -39.57
CA GLU A 7 52.39 -40.87 -38.42
C GLU A 7 53.75 -41.08 -37.66
N VAL A 8 53.90 -41.61 -36.41
CA VAL A 8 53.00 -41.97 -35.27
C VAL A 8 53.78 -42.17 -33.92
N ILE A 9 53.22 -41.72 -32.78
CA ILE A 9 53.23 -42.30 -31.40
C ILE A 9 54.56 -42.62 -30.60
N VAL A 10 54.83 -41.77 -29.57
CA VAL A 10 55.07 -42.09 -28.12
C VAL A 10 56.40 -42.74 -27.56
N LYS A 11 56.71 -42.38 -26.28
CA LYS A 11 57.43 -43.10 -25.16
C LYS A 11 58.88 -42.72 -24.73
N LYS A 12 58.96 -42.03 -23.58
CA LYS A 12 59.81 -42.24 -22.37
C LYS A 12 61.27 -42.79 -22.46
N SER A 13 62.21 -41.90 -22.08
CA SER A 13 63.05 -41.96 -20.84
C SER A 13 64.44 -42.65 -20.77
N LEU A 14 65.26 -42.14 -19.80
CA LEU A 14 66.56 -42.61 -19.25
C LEU A 14 67.78 -42.59 -20.21
N LYS A 15 68.93 -41.95 -19.91
CA LYS A 15 69.94 -42.12 -18.82
C LYS A 15 70.70 -43.46 -18.83
N LYS A 16 72.05 -43.41 -18.97
CA LYS A 16 73.12 -44.00 -18.09
C LYS A 16 74.48 -43.37 -18.49
N TYR A 17 75.30 -42.80 -17.59
CA TYR A 17 76.37 -43.38 -16.71
C TYR A 17 77.60 -43.94 -17.46
N LEU A 18 78.82 -44.06 -16.91
CA LEU A 18 79.39 -43.86 -15.55
C LEU A 18 80.62 -42.88 -15.68
N VAL A 19 81.72 -42.69 -14.91
CA VAL A 19 82.44 -43.20 -13.70
C VAL A 19 83.20 -41.97 -13.09
N LEU A 20 83.45 -41.69 -11.79
CA LEU A 20 83.25 -42.30 -10.46
C LEU A 20 84.51 -42.82 -9.71
N ALA A 21 85.27 -41.90 -9.07
CA ALA A 21 86.17 -42.15 -7.91
C ALA A 21 85.98 -40.98 -6.90
N LEU A 22 85.50 -41.15 -5.66
CA LEU A 22 86.06 -41.81 -4.46
C LEU A 22 87.30 -41.08 -3.86
N THR A 23 87.39 -40.67 -2.57
CA THR A 23 86.44 -40.48 -1.43
C THR A 23 87.18 -39.59 -0.35
N LEU A 24 86.85 -39.35 0.94
CA LEU A 24 85.92 -39.90 1.96
C LEU A 24 85.65 -38.87 3.12
N VAL A 25 84.47 -38.91 3.76
CA VAL A 25 84.13 -38.58 5.20
C VAL A 25 84.31 -37.16 5.83
N LEU A 26 83.27 -36.82 6.62
CA LEU A 26 82.98 -35.75 7.61
C LEU A 26 84.11 -34.83 8.14
N VAL A 27 83.76 -33.53 8.37
CA VAL A 27 83.45 -32.96 9.71
C VAL A 27 82.92 -31.50 9.62
N PHE A 28 82.14 -31.09 10.64
CA PHE A 28 81.57 -29.76 10.93
C PHE A 28 80.68 -29.05 9.89
N ALA A 29 79.39 -28.95 10.23
CA ALA A 29 78.51 -27.92 9.71
C ALA A 29 78.74 -26.59 10.44
N CYS A 30 78.74 -25.49 9.69
CA CYS A 30 78.51 -24.14 10.24
C CYS A 30 77.63 -23.36 9.26
N GLY A 31 76.32 -23.63 9.28
CA GLY A 31 75.35 -22.84 8.53
C GLY A 31 75.18 -21.49 9.21
N VAL A 32 75.67 -20.42 8.57
CA VAL A 32 75.41 -19.04 9.01
C VAL A 32 73.91 -18.76 8.79
N PRO A 33 73.11 -18.49 9.84
CA PRO A 33 71.69 -18.25 9.67
C PRO A 33 71.45 -16.87 9.04
N GLU A 34 70.56 -16.80 8.05
CA GLU A 34 70.07 -15.52 7.55
C GLU A 34 69.36 -14.75 8.67
N SER A 35 69.75 -13.49 8.88
CA SER A 35 69.20 -12.65 9.93
C SER A 35 67.74 -12.29 9.63
N SER A 36 66.78 -12.95 10.29
CA SER A 36 65.37 -12.60 10.19
C SER A 36 65.13 -11.15 10.64
N ALA A 37 64.60 -10.30 9.76
CA ALA A 37 64.28 -8.92 10.09
C ALA A 37 63.29 -8.85 11.27
N ALA A 38 63.65 -8.12 12.32
CA ALA A 38 62.83 -8.03 13.53
C ALA A 38 61.45 -7.45 13.23
N SER A 39 60.39 -8.10 13.74
CA SER A 39 59.02 -7.66 13.51
C SER A 39 58.78 -6.25 14.09
N LYS A 40 58.04 -5.43 13.34
CA LYS A 40 57.74 -4.04 13.71
C LYS A 40 56.48 -3.96 14.55
N HIS A 41 56.64 -3.85 15.86
CA HIS A 41 55.55 -3.70 16.82
C HIS A 41 55.21 -2.21 17.02
N VAL A 42 53.92 -1.86 16.92
CA VAL A 42 53.40 -0.50 17.15
C VAL A 42 52.13 -0.56 17.98
N ILE A 43 52.01 0.26 19.01
CA ILE A 43 50.77 0.53 19.74
C ILE A 43 50.27 1.92 19.35
N ILE A 44 48.96 2.08 19.15
CA ILE A 44 48.33 3.40 18.93
C ILE A 44 47.16 3.58 19.87
N VAL A 45 47.24 4.58 20.74
CA VAL A 45 46.18 4.97 21.68
C VAL A 45 45.47 6.20 21.12
N ASN A 46 44.15 6.09 20.87
CA ASN A 46 43.32 7.28 20.71
C ASN A 46 42.77 7.64 22.10
N SER A 47 43.40 8.62 22.75
CA SER A 47 43.05 9.01 24.12
C SER A 47 41.73 9.78 24.20
N ARG A 48 41.22 10.31 23.08
CA ARG A 48 39.89 10.93 23.00
C ARG A 48 38.76 9.90 22.87
N LYS A 49 39.03 8.74 22.27
CA LYS A 49 38.05 7.65 22.07
C LYS A 49 38.13 6.56 23.16
N ASN A 50 39.14 6.61 24.03
CA ASN A 50 39.43 5.58 25.03
C ASN A 50 39.67 4.19 24.41
N THR A 51 40.42 4.15 23.30
CA THR A 51 40.79 2.90 22.59
C THR A 51 42.30 2.79 22.37
N LEU A 52 42.79 1.55 22.30
CA LEU A 52 44.17 1.18 22.01
C LEU A 52 44.19 0.09 20.93
N GLY A 53 44.84 0.36 19.80
CA GLY A 53 45.13 -0.63 18.76
C GLY A 53 46.56 -1.14 18.88
N TYR A 54 46.75 -2.46 18.81
CA TYR A 54 48.05 -3.11 18.74
C TYR A 54 48.31 -3.67 17.35
N PHE A 55 49.46 -3.33 16.78
CA PHE A 55 49.85 -3.61 15.39
C PHE A 55 51.19 -4.33 15.32
N VAL A 56 51.29 -5.28 14.40
CA VAL A 56 52.54 -5.98 14.05
C VAL A 56 52.68 -5.93 12.53
N ASN A 57 53.86 -5.51 12.05
CA ASN A 57 54.17 -5.36 10.62
C ASN A 57 53.07 -4.57 9.88
N ASN A 58 52.67 -3.44 10.48
CA ASN A 58 51.63 -2.51 10.03
C ASN A 58 50.18 -3.06 9.95
N LYS A 59 49.93 -4.31 10.35
CA LYS A 59 48.58 -4.92 10.44
C LYS A 59 48.01 -4.82 11.85
N LEU A 60 46.71 -4.53 11.98
CA LEU A 60 46.01 -4.53 13.27
C LEU A 60 45.86 -5.97 13.77
N VAL A 61 46.43 -6.27 14.95
CA VAL A 61 46.32 -7.59 15.59
C VAL A 61 45.15 -7.62 16.56
N LYS A 62 44.98 -6.57 17.39
CA LYS A 62 43.86 -6.46 18.34
C LYS A 62 43.58 -5.01 18.73
N GLU A 63 42.30 -4.66 18.91
CA GLU A 63 41.87 -3.42 19.56
C GLU A 63 41.36 -3.71 20.99
N PHE A 64 41.55 -2.74 21.88
CA PHE A 64 41.13 -2.76 23.27
C PHE A 64 40.42 -1.45 23.63
N ARG A 65 39.42 -1.52 24.52
CA ARG A 65 38.99 -0.36 25.30
C ARG A 65 39.98 -0.12 26.44
N VAL A 66 40.24 1.14 26.76
CA VAL A 66 41.19 1.56 27.82
C VAL A 66 40.59 2.67 28.68
N ALA A 67 41.16 2.96 29.85
CA ALA A 67 40.92 4.22 30.56
C ALA A 67 42.12 5.15 30.39
N THR A 68 41.87 6.44 30.18
CA THR A 68 42.90 7.47 29.93
C THR A 68 42.80 8.64 30.91
N GLY A 69 43.70 9.61 30.79
CA GLY A 69 43.80 10.75 31.70
C GLY A 69 42.54 11.60 31.75
N LYS A 70 42.10 11.97 32.96
CA LYS A 70 41.02 12.95 33.16
C LYS A 70 41.46 14.38 32.78
N LYS A 71 40.50 15.30 32.70
CA LYS A 71 40.76 16.74 32.54
C LYS A 71 41.71 17.25 33.64
N GLY A 72 42.76 17.98 33.26
CA GLY A 72 43.83 18.47 34.15
C GLY A 72 44.89 17.42 34.52
N SER A 73 44.77 16.18 34.05
CA SER A 73 45.82 15.16 34.11
C SER A 73 45.71 14.20 32.91
N GLU A 74 45.65 14.79 31.72
CA GLU A 74 45.46 14.13 30.43
C GLU A 74 46.60 13.13 30.14
N THR A 75 46.30 12.07 29.38
CA THR A 75 47.34 11.16 28.88
C THR A 75 48.23 11.92 27.89
N PRO A 76 49.56 12.01 28.11
CA PRO A 76 50.45 12.78 27.24
C PRO A 76 50.43 12.25 25.80
N THR A 77 50.13 13.13 24.84
CA THR A 77 50.15 12.82 23.40
C THR A 77 51.55 12.91 22.82
N GLY A 78 51.79 12.18 21.73
CA GLY A 78 53.06 12.16 21.00
C GLY A 78 53.46 10.75 20.56
N LYS A 79 54.68 10.61 20.03
CA LYS A 79 55.33 9.31 19.81
C LYS A 79 56.32 9.02 20.94
N THR A 80 56.28 7.81 21.47
CA THR A 80 57.14 7.29 22.53
C THR A 80 57.45 5.80 22.26
N LYS A 81 58.06 5.11 23.23
CA LYS A 81 58.34 3.68 23.21
C LYS A 81 58.01 3.02 24.55
N VAL A 82 57.75 1.71 24.51
CA VAL A 82 57.80 0.87 25.73
C VAL A 82 59.26 0.71 26.13
N VAL A 83 59.66 1.22 27.30
CA VAL A 83 61.06 1.20 27.78
C VAL A 83 61.33 0.22 28.92
N ASN A 84 60.29 -0.19 29.67
CA ASN A 84 60.41 -1.26 30.66
C ASN A 84 59.13 -2.11 30.71
N LYS A 85 59.26 -3.32 31.26
CA LYS A 85 58.17 -4.30 31.41
C LYS A 85 58.29 -4.97 32.78
N ILE A 86 57.32 -4.72 33.66
CA ILE A 86 57.33 -5.22 35.04
C ILE A 86 56.06 -6.06 35.30
N LYS A 87 56.23 -7.31 35.73
CA LYS A 87 55.14 -8.12 36.31
C LYS A 87 54.98 -7.73 37.77
N ASN A 88 53.75 -7.62 38.27
CA ASN A 88 53.45 -7.31 39.69
C ASN A 88 54.17 -6.05 40.23
N ARG A 89 54.13 -4.91 39.52
CA ARG A 89 54.75 -3.66 40.00
C ARG A 89 54.08 -3.17 41.31
N PRO A 90 54.83 -2.94 42.41
CA PRO A 90 54.27 -2.32 43.62
C PRO A 90 53.73 -0.91 43.36
N TYR A 91 52.67 -0.52 44.08
CA TYR A 91 52.14 0.84 44.02
C TYR A 91 52.63 1.65 45.23
N TYR A 92 53.86 2.15 45.11
CA TYR A 92 54.59 2.84 46.19
C TYR A 92 53.80 3.97 46.86
N LYS A 93 53.11 4.82 46.08
CA LYS A 93 52.32 5.95 46.61
C LYS A 93 51.18 5.54 47.55
N GLY A 94 50.67 4.31 47.46
CA GLY A 94 49.66 3.76 48.37
C GLY A 94 50.18 2.65 49.28
N ASN A 95 51.51 2.42 49.31
CA ASN A 95 52.16 1.29 49.97
C ASN A 95 51.52 -0.09 49.67
N ILE A 96 51.06 -0.31 48.43
CA ILE A 96 50.39 -1.57 48.05
C ILE A 96 51.40 -2.52 47.39
N PRO A 97 51.57 -3.77 47.90
CA PRO A 97 52.45 -4.76 47.31
C PRO A 97 52.14 -5.10 45.85
N GLY A 98 53.18 -5.60 45.17
CA GLY A 98 53.05 -6.19 43.83
C GLY A 98 52.07 -7.38 43.82
N GLY A 99 51.22 -7.47 42.81
CA GLY A 99 50.29 -8.58 42.64
C GLY A 99 49.06 -8.58 43.56
N SER A 100 48.95 -7.64 44.51
CA SER A 100 47.74 -7.47 45.32
C SER A 100 46.53 -7.12 44.44
N PRO A 101 45.35 -7.75 44.61
CA PRO A 101 44.13 -7.37 43.89
C PRO A 101 43.70 -5.91 44.11
N ARG A 102 44.15 -5.28 45.20
CA ARG A 102 43.89 -3.86 45.50
C ARG A 102 44.82 -2.89 44.74
N ASN A 103 45.86 -3.38 44.07
CA ASN A 103 46.87 -2.54 43.41
C ASN A 103 46.31 -1.86 42.15
N PRO A 104 46.24 -0.52 42.07
CA PRO A 104 45.64 0.20 40.94
C PRO A 104 46.47 0.14 39.65
N LEU A 105 47.66 -0.46 39.68
CA LEU A 105 48.48 -0.76 38.50
C LEU A 105 48.15 -2.12 37.88
N GLY A 106 47.39 -2.98 38.57
CA GLY A 106 47.19 -4.38 38.19
C GLY A 106 48.48 -5.21 38.25
N ASP A 107 48.50 -6.32 37.49
CA ASP A 107 49.59 -7.32 37.56
C ASP A 107 50.61 -7.24 36.41
N ARG A 108 50.45 -6.27 35.49
CA ARG A 108 51.40 -5.96 34.40
C ARG A 108 51.54 -4.46 34.22
N TRP A 109 52.78 -4.01 34.02
CA TRP A 109 53.15 -2.63 33.73
C TRP A 109 54.09 -2.59 32.52
N MET A 110 53.78 -1.74 31.54
CA MET A 110 54.64 -1.41 30.40
C MET A 110 54.94 0.08 30.44
N GLY A 111 56.15 0.45 30.89
CA GLY A 111 56.55 1.83 31.09
C GLY A 111 56.78 2.57 29.78
N LEU A 112 56.33 3.83 29.69
CA LEU A 112 56.45 4.69 28.51
C LEU A 112 57.42 5.85 28.75
N ALA A 113 58.26 6.14 27.76
CA ALA A 113 59.17 7.29 27.78
C ALA A 113 58.45 8.61 27.45
N LEU A 114 57.66 9.13 28.40
CA LEU A 114 56.85 10.35 28.22
C LEU A 114 57.31 11.47 29.16
N LYS A 115 57.29 12.72 28.68
CA LYS A 115 57.68 13.93 29.44
C LYS A 115 59.04 13.80 30.16
N GLY A 116 60.04 13.21 29.51
CA GLY A 116 61.39 13.01 30.07
C GLY A 116 61.52 11.88 31.11
N THR A 117 60.44 11.15 31.41
CA THR A 117 60.44 10.03 32.36
C THR A 117 60.85 8.71 31.70
N TYR A 118 61.48 7.79 32.45
CA TYR A 118 62.01 6.52 31.93
C TYR A 118 61.06 5.33 32.17
N GLY A 119 59.76 5.57 32.01
CA GLY A 119 58.71 4.54 32.13
C GLY A 119 58.38 4.12 33.57
N ASP A 120 58.70 4.96 34.55
CA ASP A 120 58.34 4.84 35.95
C ASP A 120 57.02 5.58 36.29
N THR A 121 56.79 6.70 35.61
CA THR A 121 55.71 7.66 35.88
C THR A 121 54.48 7.41 35.01
N TYR A 122 54.69 7.17 33.71
CA TYR A 122 53.64 6.86 32.74
C TYR A 122 53.79 5.43 32.21
N GLY A 123 52.66 4.73 32.05
CA GLY A 123 52.65 3.36 31.57
C GLY A 123 51.31 2.92 30.97
N ILE A 124 51.35 1.84 30.20
CA ILE A 124 50.19 1.02 29.85
C ILE A 124 50.16 -0.13 30.86
N HIS A 125 49.07 -0.25 31.64
CA HIS A 125 49.04 -1.16 32.79
C HIS A 125 47.65 -1.75 33.08
N GLY A 126 47.60 -2.73 33.98
CA GLY A 126 46.37 -3.36 34.46
C GLY A 126 45.55 -2.45 35.39
N ASN A 127 44.63 -3.02 36.18
CA ASN A 127 43.66 -2.21 36.91
C ASN A 127 43.06 -2.94 38.12
N ASN A 128 42.68 -2.21 39.17
CA ASN A 128 41.86 -2.76 40.27
C ASN A 128 40.36 -2.42 40.11
N ASN A 129 40.00 -1.52 39.18
CA ASN A 129 38.63 -1.06 38.96
C ASN A 129 38.22 -1.25 37.49
N GLU A 130 37.75 -2.44 37.14
CA GLU A 130 37.38 -2.79 35.75
C GLU A 130 36.24 -1.91 35.18
N SER A 131 35.39 -1.32 36.03
CA SER A 131 34.33 -0.38 35.62
C SER A 131 34.83 0.97 35.08
N SER A 132 36.14 1.24 35.19
CA SER A 132 36.76 2.47 34.69
C SER A 132 37.11 2.42 33.20
N ILE A 133 37.21 1.23 32.60
CA ILE A 133 37.63 1.08 31.21
C ILE A 133 36.60 1.73 30.26
N GLY A 134 37.11 2.52 29.31
CA GLY A 134 36.30 3.36 28.42
C GLY A 134 36.09 4.80 28.89
N LYS A 135 36.65 5.22 30.04
CA LYS A 135 36.46 6.54 30.66
C LYS A 135 37.77 7.33 30.84
N HIS A 136 37.68 8.65 30.88
CA HIS A 136 38.79 9.56 31.19
C HIS A 136 38.90 9.78 32.71
N ILE A 137 39.59 8.88 33.43
CA ILE A 137 39.69 8.94 34.91
C ILE A 137 41.09 8.75 35.49
N SER A 138 42.12 8.46 34.69
CA SER A 138 43.46 8.17 35.19
C SER A 138 44.25 9.47 35.46
N GLY A 139 45.40 9.34 36.13
CA GLY A 139 46.42 10.40 36.23
C GLY A 139 47.32 10.51 34.99
N GLY A 140 46.80 10.19 33.80
CA GLY A 140 47.52 10.20 32.53
C GLY A 140 48.04 8.84 32.05
N CYS A 141 48.13 7.82 32.92
CA CYS A 141 48.44 6.44 32.49
C CYS A 141 47.31 5.81 31.66
N ILE A 142 47.62 4.76 30.89
CA ILE A 142 46.64 4.02 30.09
C ILE A 142 46.29 2.72 30.84
N ARG A 143 45.06 2.61 31.35
CA ARG A 143 44.59 1.42 32.06
C ARG A 143 43.87 0.45 31.11
N MET A 144 44.08 -0.83 31.32
CA MET A 144 43.45 -1.93 30.57
C MET A 144 42.79 -2.93 31.53
N HIS A 145 41.91 -3.78 31.01
CA HIS A 145 41.47 -4.96 31.75
C HIS A 145 42.65 -5.88 32.07
N ASN A 146 42.68 -6.53 33.24
CA ASN A 146 43.83 -7.36 33.62
C ASN A 146 44.06 -8.51 32.63
N LYS A 147 42.98 -9.14 32.12
CA LYS A 147 43.05 -10.18 31.08
C LYS A 147 43.74 -9.70 29.79
N ASP A 148 43.53 -8.43 29.43
CA ASP A 148 43.95 -7.87 28.15
C ASP A 148 45.37 -7.29 28.22
N VAL A 149 45.76 -6.69 29.35
CA VAL A 149 47.15 -6.29 29.57
C VAL A 149 48.09 -7.49 29.72
N ARG A 150 47.63 -8.61 30.28
CA ARG A 150 48.41 -9.87 30.33
C ARG A 150 48.79 -10.30 28.92
N TRP A 151 47.80 -10.46 28.06
CA TRP A 151 48.01 -10.78 26.65
C TRP A 151 48.92 -9.74 25.97
N LEU A 152 48.63 -8.45 26.09
CA LEU A 152 49.42 -7.41 25.40
C LEU A 152 50.87 -7.34 25.91
N PHE A 153 51.09 -7.52 27.21
CA PHE A 153 52.41 -7.59 27.82
C PHE A 153 53.21 -8.77 27.26
N ASP A 154 52.60 -9.95 27.10
CA ASP A 154 53.32 -11.12 26.58
C ASP A 154 53.59 -10.98 25.06
N GLN A 155 52.83 -10.15 24.32
CA GLN A 155 53.03 -9.90 22.88
C GLN A 155 54.03 -8.77 22.53
N VAL A 156 54.23 -7.76 23.40
CA VAL A 156 54.93 -6.52 23.05
C VAL A 156 56.40 -6.52 23.51
N PRO A 157 57.40 -6.42 22.61
CA PRO A 157 58.80 -6.23 23.00
C PRO A 157 59.09 -4.86 23.64
N VAL A 158 60.14 -4.78 24.44
CA VAL A 158 60.75 -3.48 24.81
C VAL A 158 61.31 -2.83 23.54
N GLY A 159 61.22 -1.50 23.43
CA GLY A 159 61.60 -0.73 22.24
C GLY A 159 60.47 -0.54 21.22
N SER A 160 59.33 -1.24 21.37
CA SER A 160 58.14 -1.07 20.52
C SER A 160 57.66 0.37 20.48
N ASP A 161 57.29 0.85 19.29
CA ASP A 161 56.74 2.20 19.11
C ASP A 161 55.36 2.33 19.76
N VAL A 162 55.09 3.46 20.41
CA VAL A 162 53.78 3.80 20.97
C VAL A 162 53.41 5.20 20.52
N ILE A 163 52.26 5.35 19.87
CA ILE A 163 51.70 6.65 19.47
C ILE A 163 50.46 6.94 20.32
N ILE A 164 50.35 8.16 20.83
CA ILE A 164 49.21 8.63 21.61
C ILE A 164 48.68 9.92 20.96
N ASP A 165 47.40 9.92 20.61
CA ASP A 165 46.74 11.01 19.87
C ASP A 165 45.36 11.31 20.48
N TYR A 166 45.01 12.60 20.56
CA TYR A 166 43.73 13.08 21.10
C TYR A 166 42.91 13.75 19.99
N SER A 167 42.24 12.95 19.15
CA SER A 167 41.45 13.47 18.02
C SER A 167 40.29 12.54 17.61
N ASN A 168 39.51 12.98 16.63
CA ASN A 168 38.48 12.16 15.98
C ASN A 168 39.06 11.15 14.96
N ASP A 169 40.37 11.10 14.73
CA ASP A 169 40.97 10.30 13.67
C ASP A 169 40.88 8.78 13.87
N SER A 170 40.99 8.03 12.77
CA SER A 170 41.24 6.58 12.76
C SER A 170 42.74 6.30 12.98
N TYR A 171 43.10 5.09 13.41
CA TYR A 171 44.52 4.74 13.58
C TYR A 171 45.35 4.95 12.30
N VAL A 172 44.79 4.71 11.12
CA VAL A 172 45.47 4.96 9.83
C VAL A 172 45.87 6.43 9.69
N LYS A 173 44.95 7.35 9.98
CA LYS A 173 45.24 8.80 9.98
C LYS A 173 46.22 9.19 11.07
N ILE A 174 46.08 8.63 12.28
CA ILE A 174 47.01 8.90 13.40
C ILE A 174 48.43 8.44 13.06
N ALA A 175 48.58 7.23 12.50
CA ALA A 175 49.87 6.66 12.12
C ALA A 175 50.54 7.44 10.98
N ALA A 176 49.76 7.92 10.01
CA ALA A 176 50.25 8.74 8.90
C ALA A 176 50.95 10.03 9.37
N LYS A 177 50.46 10.68 10.45
CA LYS A 177 51.12 11.85 11.08
C LYS A 177 52.57 11.57 11.48
N TYR A 178 52.89 10.31 11.81
CA TYR A 178 54.22 9.84 12.23
C TYR A 178 54.92 9.02 11.14
N LYS A 179 54.51 9.16 9.86
CA LYS A 179 55.05 8.44 8.69
C LYS A 179 54.97 6.91 8.82
N ILE A 180 53.94 6.39 9.49
CA ILE A 180 53.62 4.96 9.56
C ILE A 180 52.37 4.67 8.74
N ASN A 181 52.54 3.93 7.64
CA ASN A 181 51.42 3.44 6.84
C ASN A 181 50.84 2.18 7.49
N LEU A 182 49.53 2.13 7.72
CA LEU A 182 48.82 0.97 8.25
C LEU A 182 47.86 0.39 7.19
N ASN A 183 47.60 -0.92 7.27
CA ASN A 183 46.62 -1.56 6.40
C ASN A 183 45.21 -1.05 6.73
N GLN A 184 44.54 -0.43 5.76
CA GLN A 184 43.17 0.09 5.92
C GLN A 184 42.14 -1.04 6.00
N THR A 185 41.09 -0.85 6.80
CA THR A 185 39.98 -1.81 6.98
C THR A 185 38.65 -1.10 6.75
N GLY A 186 37.64 -1.82 6.24
CA GLY A 186 36.29 -1.29 5.98
C GLY A 186 36.03 -0.95 4.51
N TRP A 187 35.00 -0.13 4.26
CA TRP A 187 34.60 0.25 2.90
C TRP A 187 35.67 1.05 2.16
N LYS A 188 35.88 0.72 0.87
CA LYS A 188 36.75 1.42 -0.08
C LYS A 188 36.00 1.59 -1.40
N THR A 189 36.19 2.72 -2.08
CA THR A 189 35.65 2.94 -3.43
C THR A 189 36.82 3.14 -4.38
N GLU A 190 36.84 2.41 -5.49
CA GLU A 190 37.85 2.53 -6.55
C GLU A 190 37.15 2.48 -7.92
N ASN A 191 37.43 3.44 -8.80
CA ASN A 191 36.85 3.54 -10.15
C ASN A 191 35.32 3.34 -10.16
N GLY A 192 34.61 4.01 -9.24
CA GLY A 192 33.16 3.93 -9.04
C GLY A 192 32.65 2.65 -8.33
N LYS A 193 33.47 1.60 -8.23
CA LYS A 193 33.11 0.31 -7.62
C LYS A 193 33.39 0.31 -6.12
N LYS A 194 32.50 -0.32 -5.34
CA LYS A 194 32.63 -0.46 -3.88
C LYS A 194 33.21 -1.81 -3.49
N TYR A 195 34.14 -1.79 -2.55
CA TYR A 195 34.87 -2.94 -2.00
C TYR A 195 34.83 -2.88 -0.47
N TYR A 196 35.03 -4.01 0.21
CA TYR A 196 35.25 -4.05 1.66
C TYR A 196 36.61 -4.69 1.96
N VAL A 197 37.49 -3.96 2.65
CA VAL A 197 38.84 -4.41 3.00
C VAL A 197 38.82 -5.09 4.37
N LYS A 198 39.28 -6.34 4.43
CA LYS A 198 39.42 -7.13 5.65
C LYS A 198 40.66 -6.70 6.45
N SER A 199 40.74 -7.12 7.71
CA SER A 199 41.85 -6.79 8.63
C SER A 199 43.23 -7.28 8.17
N ASP A 200 43.27 -8.32 7.33
CA ASP A 200 44.50 -8.81 6.68
C ASP A 200 45.05 -7.86 5.58
N GLY A 201 44.24 -6.92 5.09
CA GLY A 201 44.53 -5.98 4.00
C GLY A 201 43.94 -6.36 2.63
N THR A 202 43.26 -7.51 2.52
CA THR A 202 42.68 -8.03 1.26
C THR A 202 41.17 -7.78 1.18
N TYR A 203 40.59 -7.84 -0.02
CA TYR A 203 39.16 -7.56 -0.21
C TYR A 203 38.26 -8.76 0.14
N GLN A 204 37.06 -8.49 0.61
CA GLN A 204 35.99 -9.48 0.72
C GLN A 204 35.60 -9.96 -0.69
N LYS A 205 35.48 -11.28 -0.88
CA LYS A 205 35.26 -11.92 -2.19
C LYS A 205 34.38 -13.17 -2.05
N ASN A 206 33.61 -13.47 -3.09
CA ASN A 206 32.76 -14.67 -3.23
C ASN A 206 31.88 -14.98 -2.00
N SER A 207 31.40 -13.98 -1.28
CA SER A 207 30.64 -14.21 -0.04
C SER A 207 29.71 -13.07 0.32
N TRP A 208 28.78 -13.42 1.22
CA TRP A 208 28.07 -12.45 2.03
C TRP A 208 28.98 -11.87 3.13
N LEU A 209 28.65 -10.65 3.58
CA LEU A 209 29.23 -9.98 4.74
C LEU A 209 28.16 -9.11 5.41
N LYS A 210 28.13 -9.13 6.75
CA LYS A 210 27.26 -8.25 7.55
C LYS A 210 28.03 -7.00 7.97
N VAL A 211 27.55 -5.81 7.61
CA VAL A 211 28.12 -4.52 8.00
C VAL A 211 27.01 -3.62 8.53
N ASN A 212 27.18 -3.11 9.76
CA ASN A 212 26.21 -2.23 10.42
C ASN A 212 24.75 -2.75 10.36
N GLY A 213 24.57 -4.05 10.63
CA GLY A 213 23.28 -4.73 10.57
C GLY A 213 22.85 -5.23 9.18
N LYS A 214 23.22 -4.53 8.11
CA LYS A 214 22.87 -4.85 6.72
C LYS A 214 23.75 -5.98 6.15
N MET A 215 23.19 -6.76 5.23
CA MET A 215 23.88 -7.84 4.50
C MET A 215 24.25 -7.40 3.09
N TYR A 216 25.49 -7.65 2.68
CA TYR A 216 26.06 -7.29 1.37
C TYR A 216 26.71 -8.52 0.74
N TYR A 217 26.72 -8.63 -0.60
CA TYR A 217 27.41 -9.72 -1.31
C TYR A 217 28.53 -9.17 -2.20
N PHE A 218 29.67 -9.88 -2.25
CA PHE A 218 30.86 -9.51 -3.02
C PHE A 218 31.25 -10.62 -4.00
N ASP A 219 31.60 -10.25 -5.23
CA ASP A 219 31.99 -11.20 -6.29
C ASP A 219 33.46 -11.66 -6.20
N ALA A 220 33.94 -12.40 -7.20
CA ALA A 220 35.32 -12.91 -7.27
C ALA A 220 36.38 -11.81 -7.42
N SER A 221 36.03 -10.66 -8.00
CA SER A 221 36.90 -9.48 -8.06
C SER A 221 36.93 -8.74 -6.71
N GLY A 222 35.86 -8.87 -5.93
CA GLY A 222 35.65 -8.24 -4.62
C GLY A 222 34.71 -7.04 -4.67
N VAL A 223 33.96 -6.89 -5.78
CA VAL A 223 33.02 -5.78 -5.98
C VAL A 223 31.69 -6.11 -5.32
N MET A 224 31.20 -5.17 -4.51
CA MET A 224 29.87 -5.20 -3.90
C MET A 224 28.80 -5.22 -5.00
N GLN A 225 27.93 -6.22 -4.97
CA GLN A 225 26.87 -6.38 -5.96
C GLN A 225 25.62 -5.54 -5.62
N THR A 226 24.87 -5.18 -6.66
CA THR A 226 23.56 -4.51 -6.61
C THR A 226 22.59 -5.20 -7.59
N GLY A 227 21.29 -4.91 -7.47
CA GLY A 227 20.23 -5.44 -8.33
C GLY A 227 19.91 -6.92 -8.10
N TRP A 228 19.28 -7.55 -9.08
CA TRP A 228 19.00 -8.99 -9.08
C TRP A 228 20.29 -9.82 -9.17
N LYS A 229 20.43 -10.83 -8.30
CA LYS A 229 21.55 -11.77 -8.30
C LYS A 229 21.09 -13.19 -7.95
N THR A 230 21.55 -14.17 -8.71
CA THR A 230 21.46 -15.59 -8.35
C THR A 230 22.76 -15.99 -7.66
N ILE A 231 22.67 -16.47 -6.41
CA ILE A 231 23.81 -16.87 -5.58
C ILE A 231 23.47 -18.24 -4.99
N ASN A 232 24.29 -19.27 -5.24
CA ASN A 232 24.06 -20.65 -4.80
C ASN A 232 22.62 -21.14 -5.13
N ASN A 233 22.22 -20.97 -6.39
CA ASN A 233 20.90 -21.29 -6.96
C ASN A 233 19.69 -20.59 -6.31
N LYS A 234 19.91 -19.59 -5.44
CA LYS A 234 18.87 -18.77 -4.81
C LYS A 234 18.87 -17.37 -5.43
N LYS A 235 17.69 -16.83 -5.78
CA LYS A 235 17.51 -15.45 -6.25
C LYS A 235 17.46 -14.48 -5.06
N TYR A 236 18.16 -13.36 -5.18
CA TYR A 236 18.17 -12.25 -4.23
C TYR A 236 18.01 -10.93 -4.99
N TYR A 237 17.48 -9.91 -4.32
CA TYR A 237 17.62 -8.51 -4.76
C TYR A 237 18.46 -7.73 -3.76
N LEU A 238 19.44 -7.01 -4.29
CA LEU A 238 20.33 -6.10 -3.56
C LEU A 238 19.96 -4.67 -3.94
N GLY A 239 19.72 -3.81 -2.95
CA GLY A 239 19.39 -2.40 -3.18
C GLY A 239 20.50 -1.63 -3.90
N THR A 240 20.22 -0.39 -4.30
CA THR A 240 21.21 0.52 -4.90
C THR A 240 22.34 0.89 -3.92
N ASP A 241 22.11 0.75 -2.61
CA ASP A 241 23.14 0.85 -1.58
C ASP A 241 23.96 -0.44 -1.39
N GLY A 242 23.56 -1.55 -2.04
CA GLY A 242 24.12 -2.90 -1.93
C GLY A 242 23.45 -3.81 -0.89
N ALA A 243 22.48 -3.30 -0.12
CA ALA A 243 21.89 -4.06 0.97
C ALA A 243 20.86 -5.08 0.47
N ARG A 244 20.96 -6.32 0.96
CA ARG A 244 20.01 -7.39 0.69
C ARG A 244 18.60 -7.04 1.17
N VAL A 245 17.62 -7.10 0.28
CA VAL A 245 16.20 -6.95 0.61
C VAL A 245 15.67 -8.17 1.38
N SER A 246 14.64 -7.95 2.20
CA SER A 246 13.85 -8.97 2.90
C SER A 246 12.44 -8.41 3.12
N GLY A 247 11.42 -9.27 3.19
CA GLY A 247 10.01 -8.88 3.26
C GLY A 247 9.38 -8.63 1.89
N TRP A 248 8.20 -8.00 1.89
CA TRP A 248 7.53 -7.54 0.67
C TRP A 248 8.27 -6.35 0.06
N LYS A 249 8.45 -6.34 -1.27
CA LYS A 249 9.10 -5.24 -1.98
C LYS A 249 8.55 -5.08 -3.40
N VAL A 250 8.20 -3.84 -3.74
CA VAL A 250 8.00 -3.42 -5.14
C VAL A 250 9.37 -3.11 -5.76
N ILE A 251 9.62 -3.70 -6.93
CA ILE A 251 10.81 -3.56 -7.77
C ILE A 251 10.31 -3.36 -9.19
N ASP A 252 10.68 -2.25 -9.84
CA ASP A 252 10.33 -1.95 -11.25
C ASP A 252 8.81 -2.09 -11.54
N GLY A 253 7.99 -1.58 -10.62
CA GLY A 253 6.51 -1.65 -10.66
C GLY A 253 5.90 -2.99 -10.24
N LYS A 254 6.73 -4.01 -9.97
CA LYS A 254 6.30 -5.39 -9.71
C LYS A 254 6.52 -5.83 -8.26
N THR A 255 5.57 -6.57 -7.69
CA THR A 255 5.58 -6.97 -6.27
C THR A 255 6.19 -8.36 -6.07
N TYR A 256 7.20 -8.44 -5.19
CA TYR A 256 7.91 -9.66 -4.81
C TYR A 256 7.90 -9.84 -3.29
N TYR A 257 8.05 -11.08 -2.82
CA TYR A 257 8.35 -11.39 -1.41
C TYR A 257 9.72 -12.06 -1.26
N PHE A 258 10.48 -11.62 -0.27
CA PHE A 258 11.76 -12.19 0.12
C PHE A 258 11.68 -12.65 1.59
N ASN A 259 12.23 -13.83 1.90
CA ASN A 259 12.21 -14.33 3.29
C ASN A 259 13.21 -13.58 4.21
N SER A 260 13.35 -14.02 5.46
CA SER A 260 14.31 -13.48 6.43
C SER A 260 15.78 -13.58 5.97
N ASP A 261 16.10 -14.53 5.10
CA ASP A 261 17.40 -14.68 4.45
C ASP A 261 17.52 -13.91 3.12
N GLY A 262 16.52 -13.11 2.76
CA GLY A 262 16.47 -12.32 1.54
C GLY A 262 16.37 -13.15 0.26
N VAL A 263 16.03 -14.43 0.38
CA VAL A 263 15.76 -15.32 -0.75
C VAL A 263 14.38 -15.00 -1.29
N MET A 264 14.28 -14.69 -2.57
CA MET A 264 13.01 -14.51 -3.27
C MET A 264 12.17 -15.77 -3.15
N GLN A 265 10.90 -15.65 -2.76
CA GLN A 265 9.98 -16.79 -2.63
C GLN A 265 9.15 -16.99 -3.90
N THR A 266 8.58 -18.19 -4.04
CA THR A 266 7.62 -18.58 -5.08
C THR A 266 6.52 -19.43 -4.43
N GLY A 267 5.44 -19.71 -5.16
CA GLY A 267 4.31 -20.51 -4.69
C GLY A 267 3.46 -19.82 -3.60
N TRP A 268 2.68 -20.61 -2.87
CA TRP A 268 1.82 -20.14 -1.78
C TRP A 268 2.60 -19.51 -0.62
N GLN A 269 2.14 -18.35 -0.14
CA GLN A 269 2.68 -17.64 1.01
C GLN A 269 1.54 -17.14 1.91
N GLU A 270 1.62 -17.42 3.21
CA GLU A 270 0.65 -16.91 4.19
C GLU A 270 1.33 -15.94 5.17
N LYS A 271 0.74 -14.76 5.37
CA LYS A 271 1.21 -13.72 6.31
C LYS A 271 0.00 -13.03 6.94
N ASN A 272 -0.04 -12.96 8.27
CA ASN A 272 -1.10 -12.28 9.04
C ASN A 272 -2.53 -12.72 8.65
N GLY A 273 -2.74 -14.03 8.46
CA GLY A 273 -4.02 -14.61 8.01
C GLY A 273 -4.35 -14.39 6.52
N LYS A 274 -3.55 -13.62 5.79
CA LYS A 274 -3.72 -13.36 4.35
C LYS A 274 -2.86 -14.33 3.53
N LYS A 275 -3.48 -14.97 2.54
CA LYS A 275 -2.81 -15.85 1.58
C LYS A 275 -2.52 -15.11 0.28
N TYR A 276 -1.35 -15.40 -0.27
CA TYR A 276 -0.82 -14.86 -1.52
C TYR A 276 -0.26 -16.02 -2.33
N TYR A 277 -0.24 -15.90 -3.65
CA TYR A 277 0.51 -16.81 -4.51
C TYR A 277 1.56 -16.04 -5.30
N LEU A 278 2.75 -16.61 -5.42
CA LEU A 278 3.87 -16.05 -6.14
C LEU A 278 4.19 -16.92 -7.35
N GLY A 279 4.26 -16.34 -8.55
CA GLY A 279 4.64 -17.02 -9.78
C GLY A 279 6.04 -17.66 -9.70
N SER A 280 6.37 -18.50 -10.68
CA SER A 280 7.70 -19.13 -10.80
C SER A 280 8.84 -18.12 -11.02
N ASP A 281 8.51 -16.90 -11.45
CA ASP A 281 9.41 -15.76 -11.54
C ASP A 281 9.53 -14.94 -10.24
N GLY A 282 8.63 -15.15 -9.28
CA GLY A 282 8.55 -14.49 -7.97
C GLY A 282 7.44 -13.44 -7.81
N LEU A 283 6.61 -13.22 -8.85
CA LEU A 283 5.60 -12.17 -8.83
C LEU A 283 4.35 -12.53 -8.04
N ALA A 284 3.88 -11.61 -7.19
CA ALA A 284 2.54 -11.71 -6.62
C ALA A 284 1.48 -11.64 -7.73
N VAL A 285 0.65 -12.69 -7.83
CA VAL A 285 -0.42 -12.79 -8.82
C VAL A 285 -1.67 -12.02 -8.39
N THR A 286 -2.48 -11.61 -9.36
CA THR A 286 -3.75 -10.88 -9.17
C THR A 286 -4.80 -11.39 -10.15
N GLY A 287 -6.09 -11.17 -9.86
CA GLY A 287 -7.21 -11.64 -10.67
C GLY A 287 -7.43 -13.16 -10.57
N TRP A 288 -8.12 -13.71 -11.56
CA TRP A 288 -8.31 -15.16 -11.71
C TRP A 288 -7.00 -15.87 -12.02
N GLN A 289 -6.73 -16.97 -11.31
CA GLN A 289 -5.53 -17.80 -11.48
C GLN A 289 -5.90 -19.27 -11.31
N GLU A 290 -5.34 -20.13 -12.17
CA GLU A 290 -5.46 -21.59 -12.03
C GLU A 290 -4.18 -22.14 -11.42
N ILE A 291 -4.31 -22.80 -10.27
CA ILE A 291 -3.20 -23.32 -9.47
C ILE A 291 -3.56 -24.76 -9.07
N ASP A 292 -2.69 -25.71 -9.40
CA ASP A 292 -2.89 -27.14 -9.11
C ASP A 292 -4.27 -27.67 -9.55
N GLY A 293 -4.73 -27.26 -10.75
CA GLY A 293 -6.03 -27.65 -11.31
C GLY A 293 -7.26 -27.06 -10.61
N ASN A 294 -7.10 -26.02 -9.80
CA ASN A 294 -8.17 -25.32 -9.10
C ASN A 294 -8.12 -23.82 -9.43
N LYS A 295 -9.28 -23.18 -9.64
CA LYS A 295 -9.37 -21.74 -9.88
C LYS A 295 -9.48 -20.97 -8.56
N TYR A 296 -8.73 -19.88 -8.43
CA TYR A 296 -8.71 -18.95 -7.31
C TYR A 296 -8.80 -17.52 -7.83
N TYR A 297 -9.33 -16.60 -7.02
CA TYR A 297 -9.26 -15.16 -7.30
C TYR A 297 -8.38 -14.44 -6.28
N PHE A 298 -7.52 -13.56 -6.76
CA PHE A 298 -6.66 -12.70 -5.96
C PHE A 298 -7.03 -11.23 -6.20
N ASP A 299 -7.15 -10.43 -5.14
CA ASP A 299 -7.49 -9.00 -5.28
C ASP A 299 -6.34 -8.18 -5.91
N LYS A 300 -6.58 -6.88 -6.13
CA LYS A 300 -5.61 -5.93 -6.68
C LYS A 300 -4.35 -5.73 -5.81
N THR A 301 -4.30 -6.30 -4.61
CA THR A 301 -3.13 -6.33 -3.71
C THR A 301 -2.47 -7.71 -3.62
N GLY A 302 -3.00 -8.70 -4.34
CA GLY A 302 -2.52 -10.09 -4.38
C GLY A 302 -3.04 -10.97 -3.25
N ILE A 303 -4.07 -10.55 -2.51
CA ILE A 303 -4.68 -11.38 -1.45
C ILE A 303 -5.71 -12.32 -2.08
N MET A 304 -5.56 -13.61 -1.82
CA MET A 304 -6.54 -14.64 -2.18
C MET A 304 -7.88 -14.41 -1.48
N GLN A 305 -8.97 -14.36 -2.24
CA GLN A 305 -10.32 -14.16 -1.70
C GLN A 305 -10.99 -15.48 -1.30
N THR A 306 -12.06 -15.39 -0.50
CA THR A 306 -12.89 -16.51 -0.02
C THR A 306 -14.35 -16.04 0.12
N GLY A 307 -15.30 -16.97 0.21
CA GLY A 307 -16.73 -16.68 0.31
C GLY A 307 -17.34 -16.18 -0.99
N TRP A 308 -18.48 -15.49 -0.89
CA TRP A 308 -19.14 -14.84 -2.02
C TRP A 308 -18.30 -13.69 -2.57
N GLN A 309 -18.13 -13.65 -3.90
CA GLN A 309 -17.34 -12.65 -4.61
C GLN A 309 -18.10 -12.16 -5.85
N GLN A 310 -18.23 -10.84 -6.01
CA GLN A 310 -18.80 -10.22 -7.21
C GLN A 310 -17.66 -9.65 -8.05
N ILE A 311 -17.47 -10.21 -9.24
CA ILE A 311 -16.32 -9.95 -10.12
C ILE A 311 -16.87 -9.68 -11.51
N ASP A 312 -16.58 -8.50 -12.06
CA ASP A 312 -17.00 -8.05 -13.39
C ASP A 312 -18.52 -8.21 -13.63
N GLY A 313 -19.31 -7.83 -12.63
CA GLY A 313 -20.78 -7.92 -12.59
C GLY A 313 -21.33 -9.31 -12.23
N LYS A 314 -20.57 -10.37 -12.50
CA LYS A 314 -20.92 -11.77 -12.21
C LYS A 314 -20.68 -12.15 -10.75
N SER A 315 -21.44 -13.13 -10.24
CA SER A 315 -21.34 -13.61 -8.86
C SER A 315 -20.76 -15.01 -8.80
N TYR A 316 -19.83 -15.23 -7.86
CA TYR A 316 -19.06 -16.46 -7.67
C TYR A 316 -19.03 -16.83 -6.18
N TYR A 317 -18.78 -18.11 -5.87
CA TYR A 317 -18.41 -18.53 -4.52
C TYR A 317 -17.04 -19.22 -4.51
N LEU A 318 -16.18 -18.77 -3.60
CA LEU A 318 -14.88 -19.35 -3.31
C LEU A 318 -14.94 -20.05 -1.95
N ASP A 319 -14.47 -21.29 -1.84
CA ASP A 319 -14.51 -22.02 -0.57
C ASP A 319 -13.57 -21.43 0.51
N LYS A 320 -13.56 -22.04 1.70
CA LYS A 320 -12.67 -21.65 2.81
C LYS A 320 -11.16 -21.82 2.54
N TYR A 321 -10.80 -22.43 1.41
CA TYR A 321 -9.44 -22.56 0.90
C TYR A 321 -9.17 -21.66 -0.32
N GLY A 322 -10.17 -20.91 -0.80
CA GLY A 322 -10.12 -19.98 -1.93
C GLY A 322 -10.52 -20.58 -3.27
N LYS A 323 -10.96 -21.84 -3.31
CA LYS A 323 -11.29 -22.57 -4.54
C LYS A 323 -12.67 -22.17 -5.05
N MET A 324 -12.75 -21.77 -6.31
CA MET A 324 -14.01 -21.52 -7.00
C MET A 324 -14.86 -22.80 -7.07
N LEU A 325 -16.11 -22.71 -6.63
CA LEU A 325 -17.07 -23.81 -6.73
C LEU A 325 -17.80 -23.81 -8.09
N THR A 326 -18.23 -25.00 -8.50
CA THR A 326 -19.06 -25.27 -9.70
C THR A 326 -20.11 -26.33 -9.35
N GLY A 327 -21.15 -26.46 -10.16
CA GLY A 327 -22.25 -27.41 -9.95
C GLY A 327 -23.11 -27.09 -8.72
N SER A 328 -23.91 -28.06 -8.26
CA SER A 328 -24.77 -27.91 -7.10
C SER A 328 -23.99 -28.01 -5.78
N GLN A 329 -24.22 -27.06 -4.87
CA GLN A 329 -23.47 -26.86 -3.63
C GLN A 329 -24.41 -26.44 -2.50
N LYS A 330 -24.17 -26.95 -1.28
CA LYS A 330 -24.87 -26.51 -0.06
C LYS A 330 -24.02 -25.51 0.72
N ILE A 331 -24.48 -24.27 0.82
CA ILE A 331 -23.78 -23.17 1.50
C ILE A 331 -24.73 -22.63 2.59
N ASP A 332 -24.26 -22.63 3.85
CA ASP A 332 -25.02 -22.20 5.03
C ASP A 332 -26.44 -22.81 5.17
N GLY A 333 -26.63 -24.02 4.62
CA GLY A 333 -27.87 -24.80 4.64
C GLY A 333 -28.71 -24.71 3.36
N LYS A 334 -28.59 -23.61 2.61
CA LYS A 334 -29.29 -23.36 1.33
C LYS A 334 -28.54 -24.03 0.16
N ASP A 335 -29.31 -24.52 -0.82
CA ASP A 335 -28.78 -25.14 -2.04
C ASP A 335 -28.63 -24.09 -3.14
N TYR A 336 -27.45 -24.04 -3.75
CA TYR A 336 -27.11 -23.16 -4.87
C TYR A 336 -26.57 -24.01 -6.02
N THR A 337 -26.69 -23.56 -7.27
CA THR A 337 -26.07 -24.23 -8.42
C THR A 337 -25.27 -23.23 -9.25
N PHE A 338 -23.99 -23.55 -9.45
CA PHE A 338 -23.03 -22.74 -10.19
C PHE A 338 -22.73 -23.37 -11.56
N ASN A 339 -22.58 -22.52 -12.58
CA ASN A 339 -22.18 -22.89 -13.94
C ASN A 339 -20.73 -23.43 -13.97
N GLU A 340 -20.30 -24.01 -15.10
CA GLU A 340 -18.93 -24.52 -15.29
C GLU A 340 -17.85 -23.42 -15.22
N ASP A 341 -18.20 -22.16 -15.55
CA ASP A 341 -17.31 -21.01 -15.38
C ASP A 341 -17.24 -20.50 -13.92
N GLY A 342 -18.01 -21.10 -13.00
CA GLY A 342 -18.12 -20.74 -11.59
C GLY A 342 -19.13 -19.66 -11.26
N THR A 343 -19.83 -19.11 -12.26
CA THR A 343 -20.87 -18.11 -12.02
C THR A 343 -22.14 -18.75 -11.48
N ILE A 344 -22.90 -18.00 -10.67
CA ILE A 344 -24.30 -18.33 -10.40
C ILE A 344 -25.23 -17.45 -11.23
N ASN A 345 -26.28 -18.06 -11.80
CA ASN A 345 -27.38 -17.31 -12.40
C ASN A 345 -28.29 -16.82 -11.25
N PRO A 346 -28.63 -15.52 -11.18
CA PRO A 346 -29.59 -15.02 -10.21
C PRO A 346 -31.01 -15.55 -10.48
N THR A 347 -31.86 -15.53 -9.45
CA THR A 347 -33.31 -15.79 -9.56
C THR A 347 -34.10 -14.50 -9.74
N TRP A 348 -33.43 -13.45 -10.24
CA TRP A 348 -33.93 -12.10 -10.46
C TRP A 348 -33.25 -11.53 -11.71
N ASP A 349 -33.91 -10.61 -12.39
CA ASP A 349 -33.37 -10.01 -13.61
C ASP A 349 -32.26 -8.99 -13.29
N THR A 350 -31.30 -8.81 -14.20
CA THR A 350 -30.14 -7.93 -13.98
C THR A 350 -29.98 -6.90 -15.10
N ILE A 351 -30.23 -5.63 -14.79
CA ILE A 351 -30.00 -4.50 -15.68
C ILE A 351 -28.65 -3.86 -15.28
N ILE A 352 -27.57 -4.54 -15.66
CA ILE A 352 -26.19 -4.21 -15.24
C ILE A 352 -25.32 -3.88 -16.46
N GLY A 353 -24.77 -2.67 -16.45
CA GLY A 353 -23.77 -2.23 -17.41
C GLY A 353 -22.33 -2.59 -17.03
N ALA A 354 -21.42 -2.58 -18.00
CA ALA A 354 -19.98 -2.54 -17.76
C ALA A 354 -19.54 -1.25 -17.04
N ASN A 355 -20.36 -0.21 -17.12
CA ASN A 355 -20.28 1.05 -16.38
C ASN A 355 -21.68 1.70 -16.32
N ARG A 356 -21.82 2.83 -15.62
CA ARG A 356 -23.09 3.57 -15.46
C ARG A 356 -23.77 4.00 -16.76
N PHE A 357 -23.01 4.26 -17.81
CA PHE A 357 -23.53 4.68 -19.12
C PHE A 357 -24.13 3.48 -19.87
N ASP A 358 -23.47 2.33 -19.84
CA ASP A 358 -24.03 1.04 -20.30
C ASP A 358 -25.23 0.60 -19.44
N THR A 359 -25.24 0.89 -18.13
CA THR A 359 -26.42 0.64 -17.27
C THR A 359 -27.60 1.49 -17.73
N ALA A 360 -27.43 2.81 -17.91
CA ALA A 360 -28.48 3.71 -18.38
C ALA A 360 -29.00 3.31 -19.78
N LYS A 361 -28.11 2.90 -20.69
CA LYS A 361 -28.46 2.31 -21.98
C LYS A 361 -29.35 1.08 -21.82
N LYS A 362 -28.98 0.12 -20.98
CA LYS A 362 -29.77 -1.11 -20.76
C LYS A 362 -31.12 -0.83 -20.10
N ILE A 363 -31.21 0.15 -19.20
CA ILE A 363 -32.49 0.62 -18.65
C ILE A 363 -33.38 1.19 -19.76
N SER A 364 -32.81 1.99 -20.67
CA SER A 364 -33.51 2.53 -21.85
C SER A 364 -34.07 1.40 -22.73
N SER A 365 -33.26 0.38 -23.02
CA SER A 365 -33.69 -0.78 -23.80
C SER A 365 -34.80 -1.59 -23.11
N VAL A 366 -34.73 -1.81 -21.79
CA VAL A 366 -35.75 -2.58 -21.04
C VAL A 366 -37.08 -1.82 -20.91
N GLY A 367 -37.05 -0.48 -20.81
CA GLY A 367 -38.27 0.34 -20.90
C GLY A 367 -38.88 0.46 -22.30
N ASN A 368 -38.27 -0.22 -23.28
CA ASN A 368 -38.67 -0.24 -24.69
C ASN A 368 -38.75 1.16 -25.33
N TRP A 369 -37.97 2.14 -24.84
CA TRP A 369 -37.92 3.46 -25.47
C TRP A 369 -37.23 3.38 -26.84
N ASN A 370 -37.79 4.11 -27.79
CA ASN A 370 -37.44 4.15 -29.21
C ASN A 370 -38.04 5.43 -29.84
N ALA A 371 -37.72 5.71 -31.10
CA ALA A 371 -38.13 6.93 -31.81
C ALA A 371 -39.66 7.13 -31.95
N ASP A 372 -40.48 6.08 -31.86
CA ASP A 372 -41.95 6.19 -31.88
C ASP A 372 -42.54 6.44 -30.48
N SER A 373 -41.77 6.21 -29.40
CA SER A 373 -42.22 6.35 -28.01
C SER A 373 -42.05 7.77 -27.45
N SER A 374 -40.94 8.45 -27.77
CA SER A 374 -40.70 9.81 -27.30
C SER A 374 -39.73 10.57 -28.20
N ASP A 375 -40.14 11.79 -28.57
CA ASP A 375 -39.31 12.76 -29.28
C ASP A 375 -38.21 13.38 -28.41
N THR A 376 -38.17 13.06 -27.11
CA THR A 376 -37.31 13.72 -26.13
C THR A 376 -36.41 12.73 -25.42
N VAL A 377 -35.17 13.14 -25.09
CA VAL A 377 -34.28 12.43 -24.16
C VAL A 377 -33.76 13.39 -23.09
N ILE A 378 -33.75 12.95 -21.83
CA ILE A 378 -33.19 13.70 -20.70
C ILE A 378 -31.74 13.26 -20.49
N LEU A 379 -30.80 14.20 -20.41
CA LEU A 379 -29.36 13.94 -20.28
C LEU A 379 -28.80 14.60 -19.01
N VAL A 380 -28.20 13.78 -18.13
CA VAL A 380 -27.59 14.19 -16.85
C VAL A 380 -26.09 13.85 -16.85
N ASN A 381 -25.24 14.64 -16.18
CA ASN A 381 -23.85 14.23 -15.96
C ASN A 381 -23.76 13.06 -14.98
N GLY A 382 -23.35 11.89 -15.46
CA GLY A 382 -23.24 10.66 -14.67
C GLY A 382 -22.19 10.71 -13.56
N ASN A 383 -21.33 11.73 -13.51
CA ASN A 383 -20.34 11.95 -12.44
C ASN A 383 -20.75 13.05 -11.46
N ALA A 384 -21.82 13.81 -11.76
CA ALA A 384 -22.29 14.97 -10.99
C ALA A 384 -23.82 14.97 -10.91
N ILE A 385 -24.39 13.87 -10.39
CA ILE A 385 -25.83 13.56 -10.44
C ILE A 385 -26.73 14.52 -9.65
N ALA A 386 -26.17 15.39 -8.81
CA ALA A 386 -26.90 16.29 -7.91
C ALA A 386 -27.90 17.22 -8.61
N ASP A 387 -27.60 17.67 -9.84
CA ASP A 387 -28.52 18.47 -10.66
C ASP A 387 -29.69 17.63 -11.20
N GLY A 388 -29.53 16.31 -11.31
CA GLY A 388 -30.49 15.39 -11.92
C GLY A 388 -31.38 14.60 -10.95
N ILE A 389 -31.13 14.62 -9.64
CA ILE A 389 -31.89 13.81 -8.65
C ILE A 389 -33.41 14.09 -8.63
N THR A 390 -33.85 15.22 -9.20
CA THR A 390 -35.27 15.60 -9.32
C THR A 390 -35.82 15.45 -10.75
N ALA A 391 -35.05 14.88 -11.70
CA ALA A 391 -35.41 14.83 -13.11
C ALA A 391 -36.42 13.72 -13.49
N THR A 392 -36.60 12.70 -12.64
CA THR A 392 -37.51 11.56 -12.94
C THR A 392 -38.95 11.97 -13.28
N PRO A 393 -39.61 12.89 -12.54
CA PRO A 393 -40.96 13.32 -12.90
C PRO A 393 -41.02 14.08 -14.22
N LEU A 394 -40.01 14.89 -14.52
CA LEU A 394 -39.90 15.56 -15.82
C LEU A 394 -39.76 14.53 -16.94
N ALA A 395 -38.83 13.58 -16.83
CA ALA A 395 -38.64 12.52 -17.82
C ALA A 395 -39.92 11.68 -18.03
N SER A 396 -40.64 11.37 -16.95
CA SER A 396 -41.92 10.65 -16.98
C SER A 396 -43.02 11.43 -17.69
N SER A 397 -43.06 12.76 -17.54
CA SER A 397 -44.01 13.62 -18.29
C SER A 397 -43.78 13.63 -19.81
N TYR A 398 -42.63 13.14 -20.30
CA TYR A 398 -42.30 12.98 -21.71
C TYR A 398 -42.37 11.51 -22.20
N ASP A 399 -42.78 10.55 -21.35
CA ASP A 399 -42.50 9.11 -21.50
C ASP A 399 -41.06 8.87 -22.02
N SER A 400 -40.08 9.40 -21.30
CA SER A 400 -38.69 9.45 -21.75
C SER A 400 -37.72 8.89 -20.71
N THR A 401 -36.59 8.37 -21.19
CA THR A 401 -35.50 7.83 -20.38
C THR A 401 -34.53 8.93 -19.91
N ILE A 402 -33.77 8.64 -18.85
CA ILE A 402 -32.64 9.45 -18.39
C ILE A 402 -31.34 8.77 -18.83
N LEU A 403 -30.67 9.36 -19.82
CA LEU A 403 -29.33 8.98 -20.24
C LEU A 403 -28.25 9.80 -19.51
N LEU A 404 -27.03 9.28 -19.53
CA LEU A 404 -25.91 9.82 -18.75
C LEU A 404 -24.74 10.27 -19.64
N THR A 405 -24.08 11.37 -19.27
CA THR A 405 -22.94 11.95 -20.00
C THR A 405 -21.75 12.31 -19.10
N ASN A 406 -20.62 12.70 -19.69
CA ASN A 406 -19.52 13.41 -19.01
C ASN A 406 -19.61 14.93 -19.31
N THR A 407 -18.88 15.77 -18.57
CA THR A 407 -18.90 17.23 -18.77
C THR A 407 -18.50 17.68 -20.20
N ALA A 408 -17.59 16.95 -20.85
CA ALA A 408 -16.91 17.40 -22.08
C ALA A 408 -16.88 16.36 -23.22
N ASN A 409 -17.61 15.25 -23.10
CA ASN A 409 -17.81 14.24 -24.14
C ASN A 409 -19.06 13.40 -23.83
N LEU A 410 -19.70 12.86 -24.87
CA LEU A 410 -20.64 11.75 -24.72
C LEU A 410 -19.86 10.42 -24.64
N PRO A 411 -20.21 9.52 -23.69
CA PRO A 411 -19.80 8.11 -23.73
C PRO A 411 -20.29 7.40 -25.01
N THR A 412 -19.56 6.39 -25.48
CA THR A 412 -19.93 5.62 -26.68
C THR A 412 -21.31 4.98 -26.55
N GLU A 413 -21.62 4.44 -25.37
CA GLU A 413 -22.87 3.76 -25.04
C GLU A 413 -24.05 4.75 -25.13
N THR A 414 -23.85 5.99 -24.68
CA THR A 414 -24.82 7.08 -24.82
C THR A 414 -24.96 7.53 -26.27
N VAL A 415 -23.88 7.57 -27.05
CA VAL A 415 -23.95 7.87 -28.50
C VAL A 415 -24.72 6.80 -29.28
N GLU A 416 -24.57 5.53 -28.91
CA GLU A 416 -25.32 4.42 -29.51
C GLU A 416 -26.82 4.52 -29.19
N GLU A 417 -27.17 4.73 -27.92
CA GLU A 417 -28.58 4.81 -27.52
C GLU A 417 -29.27 6.06 -28.09
N MET A 418 -28.59 7.20 -28.10
CA MET A 418 -29.09 8.43 -28.74
C MET A 418 -29.35 8.26 -30.25
N LYS A 419 -28.68 7.33 -30.94
CA LYS A 419 -28.98 6.99 -32.35
C LYS A 419 -30.18 6.06 -32.49
N LEU A 420 -30.44 5.21 -31.49
CA LEU A 420 -31.61 4.32 -31.46
C LEU A 420 -32.90 5.10 -31.12
N LEU A 421 -32.80 6.03 -30.18
CA LEU A 421 -33.91 6.89 -29.75
C LEU A 421 -34.19 8.04 -30.75
N ALA A 422 -33.18 8.48 -31.49
CA ALA A 422 -33.27 9.53 -32.51
C ALA A 422 -34.10 10.79 -32.12
N PRO A 423 -33.88 11.38 -30.93
CA PRO A 423 -34.77 12.40 -30.37
C PRO A 423 -34.73 13.72 -31.16
N LYS A 424 -35.90 14.36 -31.29
CA LYS A 424 -36.03 15.73 -31.82
C LYS A 424 -35.53 16.79 -30.83
N THR A 425 -35.62 16.52 -29.52
CA THR A 425 -35.16 17.42 -28.45
C THR A 425 -34.36 16.67 -27.37
N VAL A 426 -33.23 17.22 -26.95
CA VAL A 426 -32.46 16.72 -25.80
C VAL A 426 -32.50 17.74 -24.67
N ILE A 427 -33.05 17.33 -23.53
CA ILE A 427 -33.10 18.16 -22.32
C ILE A 427 -31.80 17.96 -21.53
N LEU A 428 -30.97 19.00 -21.46
CA LEU A 428 -29.70 19.00 -20.73
C LEU A 428 -29.92 19.49 -19.30
N ILE A 429 -29.74 18.61 -18.33
CA ILE A 429 -29.88 18.94 -16.92
C ILE A 429 -28.54 19.38 -16.33
N GLY A 430 -28.53 20.59 -15.76
CA GLY A 430 -27.36 21.19 -15.11
C GLY A 430 -26.61 22.24 -15.93
N GLY A 431 -25.81 23.05 -15.23
CA GLY A 431 -25.07 24.17 -15.82
C GLY A 431 -23.89 23.74 -16.70
N GLU A 432 -23.11 24.70 -17.21
CA GLU A 432 -21.95 24.40 -18.09
C GLU A 432 -20.88 23.54 -17.40
N ASN A 433 -20.76 23.64 -16.07
CA ASN A 433 -19.87 22.80 -15.26
C ASN A 433 -20.33 21.31 -15.22
N ALA A 434 -21.64 21.07 -15.34
CA ALA A 434 -22.21 19.73 -15.44
C ALA A 434 -22.16 19.21 -16.88
N ILE A 435 -22.61 20.01 -17.86
CA ILE A 435 -22.60 19.65 -19.29
C ILE A 435 -22.11 20.87 -20.07
N SER A 436 -20.87 20.86 -20.57
CA SER A 436 -20.27 22.04 -21.20
C SER A 436 -21.00 22.48 -22.47
N SER A 437 -21.01 23.79 -22.74
CA SER A 437 -21.62 24.34 -23.95
C SER A 437 -20.92 23.91 -25.24
N LYS A 438 -19.67 23.44 -25.19
CA LYS A 438 -19.05 22.72 -26.31
C LYS A 438 -19.78 21.41 -26.60
N LEU A 439 -20.03 20.60 -25.57
CA LEU A 439 -20.72 19.31 -25.71
C LEU A 439 -22.17 19.49 -26.16
N GLU A 440 -22.85 20.55 -25.70
CA GLU A 440 -24.18 20.90 -26.19
C GLU A 440 -24.22 21.12 -27.71
N GLN A 441 -23.24 21.85 -28.26
CA GLN A 441 -23.16 22.07 -29.72
C GLN A 441 -22.74 20.80 -30.47
N GLU A 442 -21.91 19.95 -29.86
CA GLU A 442 -21.54 18.62 -30.37
C GLU A 442 -22.77 17.70 -30.48
N ILE A 443 -23.65 17.71 -29.48
CA ILE A 443 -24.96 17.00 -29.48
C ILE A 443 -25.87 17.55 -30.59
N LYS A 444 -26.13 18.87 -30.61
CA LYS A 444 -26.94 19.53 -31.64
C LYS A 444 -26.53 19.12 -33.05
N THR A 445 -25.21 19.16 -33.33
CA THR A 445 -24.64 18.88 -34.65
C THR A 445 -24.65 17.38 -35.00
N THR A 446 -24.38 16.51 -34.03
CA THR A 446 -24.17 15.06 -34.28
C THR A 446 -25.48 14.29 -34.44
N PHE A 447 -26.55 14.73 -33.77
CA PHE A 447 -27.87 14.07 -33.79
C PHE A 447 -28.93 14.85 -34.56
N ASN A 448 -28.60 16.04 -35.08
CA ASN A 448 -29.53 16.95 -35.76
C ASN A 448 -30.79 17.21 -34.89
N THR A 449 -30.54 17.61 -33.64
CA THR A 449 -31.53 17.67 -32.56
C THR A 449 -31.51 19.03 -31.89
N GLU A 450 -32.65 19.51 -31.39
CA GLU A 450 -32.68 20.68 -30.53
C GLU A 450 -32.11 20.33 -29.15
N THR A 451 -31.50 21.28 -28.45
CA THR A 451 -31.14 21.10 -27.02
C THR A 451 -31.74 22.20 -26.17
N LYS A 452 -32.41 21.79 -25.09
CA LYS A 452 -32.99 22.69 -24.07
C LYS A 452 -32.27 22.46 -22.75
N ARG A 453 -31.58 23.49 -22.27
CA ARG A 453 -30.86 23.43 -20.99
C ARG A 453 -31.75 23.85 -19.83
N ILE A 454 -31.76 23.06 -18.76
CA ILE A 454 -32.46 23.34 -17.50
C ILE A 454 -31.42 23.37 -16.39
N ALA A 455 -31.14 24.56 -15.86
CA ALA A 455 -30.07 24.80 -14.90
C ALA A 455 -30.35 26.05 -14.05
N GLY A 456 -29.94 26.01 -12.78
CA GLY A 456 -29.80 27.17 -11.90
C GLY A 456 -28.35 27.50 -11.59
N GLN A 457 -28.12 28.40 -10.61
CA GLN A 457 -26.78 28.62 -10.04
C GLN A 457 -26.34 27.47 -9.12
N ASP A 458 -27.31 26.74 -8.55
CA ASP A 458 -27.10 25.57 -7.70
C ASP A 458 -28.21 24.50 -7.92
N ARG A 459 -28.09 23.38 -7.19
CA ARG A 459 -29.04 22.26 -7.24
C ARG A 459 -30.48 22.64 -6.87
N TYR A 460 -30.69 23.61 -5.98
CA TYR A 460 -32.02 24.05 -5.54
C TYR A 460 -32.73 24.82 -6.65
N GLN A 461 -32.00 25.72 -7.31
CA GLN A 461 -32.50 26.41 -8.48
C GLN A 461 -32.68 25.46 -9.66
N THR A 462 -31.73 24.56 -9.94
CA THR A 462 -31.90 23.54 -11.01
C THR A 462 -33.16 22.69 -10.77
N ALA A 463 -33.41 22.22 -9.55
CA ALA A 463 -34.64 21.49 -9.21
C ALA A 463 -35.90 22.35 -9.41
N THR A 464 -35.84 23.65 -9.10
CA THR A 464 -36.95 24.59 -9.35
C THR A 464 -37.19 24.80 -10.85
N ARG A 465 -36.15 24.86 -11.68
CA ARG A 465 -36.27 24.93 -13.15
C ARG A 465 -36.79 23.63 -13.79
N ILE A 466 -36.48 22.48 -13.18
CA ILE A 466 -37.07 21.18 -13.55
C ILE A 466 -38.57 21.16 -13.21
N ALA A 467 -38.94 21.66 -12.03
CA ALA A 467 -40.33 21.77 -11.60
C ALA A 467 -41.13 22.76 -12.46
N GLU A 468 -40.55 23.91 -12.81
CA GLU A 468 -41.11 24.87 -13.79
C GLU A 468 -41.45 24.20 -15.12
N GLU A 469 -40.53 23.42 -15.69
CA GLU A 469 -40.76 22.75 -16.97
C GLU A 469 -41.84 21.67 -16.88
N LEU A 470 -41.87 20.90 -15.79
CA LEU A 470 -42.94 19.95 -15.51
C LEU A 470 -44.31 20.65 -15.39
N GLY A 471 -44.35 21.79 -14.71
CA GLY A 471 -45.53 22.65 -14.57
C GLY A 471 -45.94 23.40 -15.84
N ASN A 472 -45.19 23.30 -16.94
CA ASN A 472 -45.62 23.71 -18.28
C ASN A 472 -46.37 22.59 -19.02
N ARG A 473 -46.41 21.36 -18.47
CA ARG A 473 -46.98 20.15 -19.08
C ARG A 473 -48.12 19.54 -18.29
N GLU A 474 -48.03 19.55 -16.96
CA GLU A 474 -48.93 18.85 -16.03
C GLU A 474 -49.47 19.80 -14.95
N GLU A 475 -50.64 19.51 -14.39
CA GLU A 475 -51.18 20.28 -13.26
C GLU A 475 -50.44 19.91 -11.96
N ILE A 476 -49.91 20.93 -11.28
CA ILE A 476 -49.10 20.76 -10.07
C ILE A 476 -49.98 20.91 -8.83
N LYS A 477 -50.25 19.79 -8.16
CA LYS A 477 -51.11 19.62 -6.98
C LYS A 477 -50.35 19.14 -5.75
N THR A 478 -49.29 18.35 -5.93
CA THR A 478 -48.46 17.82 -4.84
C THR A 478 -47.02 18.29 -4.99
N ALA A 479 -46.32 18.53 -3.89
CA ALA A 479 -44.88 18.79 -3.92
C ALA A 479 -44.12 17.79 -3.03
N TYR A 480 -43.10 17.13 -3.61
CA TYR A 480 -42.24 16.18 -2.91
C TYR A 480 -40.98 16.90 -2.40
N MET A 481 -41.00 17.30 -1.14
CA MET A 481 -40.00 18.16 -0.51
C MET A 481 -38.86 17.32 0.08
N VAL A 482 -37.62 17.60 -0.34
CA VAL A 482 -36.44 16.80 0.04
C VAL A 482 -35.26 17.70 0.39
N SER A 483 -34.43 17.31 1.35
CA SER A 483 -33.21 18.06 1.67
C SER A 483 -32.26 18.08 0.46
N GLY A 484 -31.64 19.22 0.16
CA GLY A 484 -30.68 19.33 -0.95
C GLY A 484 -29.44 18.43 -0.85
N ASN A 485 -29.16 17.90 0.35
CA ASN A 485 -28.11 16.90 0.61
C ASN A 485 -28.66 15.46 0.73
N GLY A 486 -29.98 15.28 0.65
CA GLY A 486 -30.70 14.01 0.78
C GLY A 486 -30.86 13.28 -0.56
N GLU A 487 -29.76 13.02 -1.27
CA GLU A 487 -29.80 12.43 -2.62
C GLU A 487 -30.48 11.05 -2.64
N ALA A 488 -30.34 10.26 -1.57
CA ALA A 488 -31.04 8.98 -1.40
C ALA A 488 -32.52 9.12 -1.03
N ASP A 489 -32.89 10.19 -0.32
CA ASP A 489 -34.28 10.49 0.04
C ASP A 489 -35.06 10.93 -1.21
N ALA A 490 -34.42 11.72 -2.10
CA ALA A 490 -34.99 12.14 -3.37
C ALA A 490 -35.25 10.95 -4.31
N LEU A 491 -34.28 10.06 -4.43
CA LEU A 491 -34.40 8.88 -5.29
C LEU A 491 -35.32 7.80 -4.72
N SER A 492 -35.56 7.80 -3.40
CA SER A 492 -36.57 6.93 -2.78
C SER A 492 -38.00 7.29 -3.19
N VAL A 493 -38.29 8.57 -3.46
CA VAL A 493 -39.62 9.05 -3.91
C VAL A 493 -39.70 9.30 -5.41
N ALA A 494 -38.60 9.12 -6.15
CA ALA A 494 -38.50 9.44 -7.57
C ALA A 494 -39.48 8.64 -8.46
N SER A 495 -39.76 7.37 -8.15
CA SER A 495 -40.78 6.60 -8.86
C SER A 495 -42.18 7.18 -8.60
N LYS A 496 -42.55 7.37 -7.34
CA LYS A 496 -43.88 7.87 -6.97
C LYS A 496 -44.16 9.27 -7.50
N ALA A 497 -43.19 10.18 -7.37
CA ALA A 497 -43.26 11.52 -7.93
C ALA A 497 -43.39 11.50 -9.46
N GLY A 498 -42.79 10.51 -10.15
CA GLY A 498 -42.92 10.34 -11.59
C GLY A 498 -44.25 9.73 -12.05
N GLU A 499 -44.81 8.78 -11.30
CA GLU A 499 -46.14 8.21 -11.55
C GLU A 499 -47.25 9.28 -11.48
N GLU A 500 -47.18 10.16 -10.48
CA GLU A 500 -48.12 11.29 -10.33
C GLU A 500 -47.73 12.51 -11.17
N LYS A 501 -46.54 12.46 -11.81
CA LYS A 501 -45.89 13.56 -12.52
C LYS A 501 -45.81 14.86 -11.70
N GLN A 502 -45.53 14.75 -10.41
CA GLN A 502 -45.44 15.87 -9.48
C GLN A 502 -43.96 16.20 -9.14
N PRO A 503 -43.61 17.47 -8.90
CA PRO A 503 -42.22 17.89 -8.76
C PRO A 503 -41.59 17.41 -7.45
N ILE A 504 -40.31 17.04 -7.53
CA ILE A 504 -39.42 16.98 -6.37
C ILE A 504 -38.75 18.34 -6.20
N ILE A 505 -38.93 18.95 -5.03
CA ILE A 505 -38.40 20.27 -4.70
C ILE A 505 -37.31 20.09 -3.63
N LEU A 506 -36.11 20.61 -3.91
CA LEU A 506 -35.03 20.61 -2.93
C LEU A 506 -35.16 21.79 -1.96
N VAL A 507 -34.98 21.52 -0.66
CA VAL A 507 -35.02 22.51 0.42
C VAL A 507 -33.72 22.49 1.24
N ASN A 508 -33.35 23.63 1.82
CA ASN A 508 -32.34 23.66 2.87
C ASN A 508 -32.97 23.21 4.19
N LYS A 509 -32.12 22.82 5.16
CA LYS A 509 -32.58 22.31 6.46
C LYS A 509 -33.68 23.16 7.08
N ASP A 510 -33.45 24.47 7.19
CA ASP A 510 -34.32 25.38 7.93
C ASP A 510 -35.16 26.29 7.02
N GLY A 511 -35.21 26.01 5.70
CA GLY A 511 -35.97 26.83 4.76
C GLY A 511 -35.97 26.37 3.30
N ILE A 512 -37.10 26.62 2.63
CA ILE A 512 -37.25 26.60 1.17
C ILE A 512 -36.75 27.92 0.56
N THR A 513 -36.20 27.89 -0.66
CA THR A 513 -35.75 29.11 -1.37
C THR A 513 -36.93 30.03 -1.69
N GLU A 514 -36.69 31.34 -1.83
CA GLU A 514 -37.74 32.30 -2.21
C GLU A 514 -38.32 32.01 -3.60
N GLU A 515 -37.47 31.56 -4.53
CA GLU A 515 -37.81 31.21 -5.91
C GLU A 515 -38.75 29.99 -5.95
N SER A 516 -38.37 28.89 -5.29
CA SER A 516 -39.20 27.69 -5.18
C SER A 516 -40.50 27.98 -4.43
N TYR A 517 -40.45 28.73 -3.33
CA TYR A 517 -41.63 29.03 -2.52
C TYR A 517 -42.63 29.93 -3.26
N LYS A 518 -42.16 30.96 -3.97
CA LYS A 518 -43.02 31.80 -4.81
C LYS A 518 -43.69 30.95 -5.89
N TRP A 519 -42.92 30.13 -6.60
CA TRP A 519 -43.44 29.26 -7.66
C TRP A 519 -44.51 28.28 -7.15
N LEU A 520 -44.33 27.73 -5.95
CA LEU A 520 -45.31 26.88 -5.27
C LEU A 520 -46.55 27.66 -4.81
N THR A 521 -46.39 28.90 -4.32
CA THR A 521 -47.51 29.77 -3.88
C THR A 521 -48.39 30.22 -5.06
N GLU A 522 -47.84 30.28 -6.27
CA GLU A 522 -48.60 30.57 -7.50
C GLU A 522 -49.44 29.37 -7.99
N ARG A 523 -49.42 28.23 -7.27
CA ARG A 523 -50.19 27.01 -7.55
C ARG A 523 -51.22 26.72 -6.48
N LYS A 524 -52.29 26.01 -6.86
CA LYS A 524 -53.28 25.47 -5.93
C LYS A 524 -52.80 24.11 -5.43
N LEU A 525 -51.78 24.12 -4.57
CA LEU A 525 -51.28 22.88 -3.99
C LEU A 525 -52.33 22.27 -3.08
N GLU A 526 -52.65 21.01 -3.34
CA GLU A 526 -53.51 20.20 -2.51
C GLU A 526 -52.70 19.64 -1.34
N ASN A 527 -51.50 19.10 -1.60
CA ASN A 527 -50.68 18.36 -0.63
C ASN A 527 -49.17 18.65 -0.80
N ALA A 528 -48.36 18.31 0.21
CA ALA A 528 -46.92 18.17 0.09
C ALA A 528 -46.39 17.12 1.08
N TYR A 529 -45.33 16.40 0.68
CA TYR A 529 -44.67 15.36 1.47
C TYR A 529 -43.22 15.73 1.77
N PHE A 530 -42.70 15.37 2.94
CA PHE A 530 -41.34 15.73 3.39
C PHE A 530 -40.50 14.47 3.60
N ILE A 531 -39.59 14.19 2.67
CA ILE A 531 -38.76 12.99 2.72
C ILE A 531 -37.43 13.33 3.42
N GLY A 532 -37.19 12.68 4.56
CA GLY A 532 -36.04 12.93 5.43
C GLY A 532 -36.42 13.46 6.82
N GLY A 533 -35.60 13.12 7.81
CA GLY A 533 -35.88 13.40 9.22
C GLY A 533 -35.68 14.87 9.64
N PRO A 534 -36.03 15.23 10.89
CA PRO A 534 -35.85 16.58 11.44
C PRO A 534 -34.41 17.11 11.40
N SER A 535 -33.42 16.23 11.30
CA SER A 535 -32.02 16.56 11.05
C SER A 535 -31.81 17.21 9.67
N ALA A 536 -32.48 16.72 8.63
CA ALA A 536 -32.31 17.10 7.22
C ALA A 536 -33.30 18.16 6.72
N ILE A 537 -34.51 18.20 7.27
CA ILE A 537 -35.56 19.21 7.01
C ILE A 537 -36.23 19.55 8.35
N ASN A 538 -36.29 20.81 8.76
CA ASN A 538 -36.89 21.29 10.01
C ASN A 538 -38.43 21.38 9.88
N ASP A 539 -39.17 21.21 10.98
CA ASP A 539 -40.64 21.31 11.00
C ASP A 539 -41.13 22.74 10.67
N SER A 540 -40.27 23.76 10.80
CA SER A 540 -40.53 25.11 10.27
C SER A 540 -40.77 25.15 8.75
N VAL A 541 -40.18 24.22 8.00
CA VAL A 541 -40.39 24.08 6.55
C VAL A 541 -41.77 23.45 6.27
N ILE A 542 -42.21 22.53 7.13
CA ILE A 542 -43.54 21.91 7.05
C ILE A 542 -44.61 22.96 7.33
N ALA A 543 -44.49 23.71 8.43
CA ALA A 543 -45.41 24.78 8.80
C ALA A 543 -45.55 25.82 7.67
N LYS A 544 -44.44 26.33 7.13
CA LYS A 544 -44.44 27.30 6.02
C LYS A 544 -45.08 26.77 4.73
N MET A 545 -45.01 25.46 4.48
CA MET A 545 -45.70 24.85 3.33
C MET A 545 -47.19 24.63 3.61
N ASN A 546 -47.57 24.34 4.86
CA ASN A 546 -48.96 24.16 5.28
C ASN A 546 -49.77 25.47 5.20
N ASP A 547 -49.11 26.62 5.18
CA ASP A 547 -49.74 27.92 4.90
C ASP A 547 -50.19 28.06 3.42
N ILE A 548 -49.76 27.17 2.51
CA ILE A 548 -50.06 27.23 1.06
C ILE A 548 -50.62 25.93 0.47
N THR A 549 -50.95 24.92 1.28
CA THR A 549 -51.69 23.71 0.85
C THR A 549 -53.16 23.75 1.28
N THR A 550 -54.05 23.06 0.55
CA THR A 550 -55.46 22.94 0.97
C THR A 550 -55.70 21.79 1.95
N GLU A 551 -54.83 20.77 1.98
CA GLU A 551 -54.84 19.71 2.99
C GLU A 551 -53.91 20.05 4.17
N ASP A 552 -54.18 19.45 5.34
CA ASP A 552 -53.26 19.44 6.48
C ASP A 552 -52.10 18.49 6.17
N ILE A 553 -50.90 19.05 6.04
CA ILE A 553 -49.67 18.33 5.70
C ILE A 553 -48.73 18.16 6.90
N SER A 554 -49.16 18.55 8.11
CA SER A 554 -48.35 18.47 9.33
C SER A 554 -47.86 17.06 9.64
N GLY A 555 -48.64 16.03 9.25
CA GLY A 555 -48.28 14.62 9.37
C GLY A 555 -47.45 14.03 8.23
N ASN A 556 -47.20 14.76 7.13
CA ASN A 556 -46.70 14.19 5.87
C ASN A 556 -45.17 14.03 5.78
N ARG A 557 -44.49 13.87 6.93
CA ARG A 557 -43.05 13.59 7.00
C ARG A 557 -42.77 12.09 6.96
N ILE A 558 -41.89 11.64 6.07
CA ILE A 558 -41.51 10.24 5.88
C ILE A 558 -39.99 10.09 6.06
N TYR A 559 -39.57 9.34 7.09
CA TYR A 559 -38.15 9.10 7.37
C TYR A 559 -37.89 7.87 8.25
N GLY A 560 -36.70 7.28 8.08
CA GLY A 560 -36.13 6.28 8.99
C GLY A 560 -34.79 6.71 9.56
N ASP A 561 -34.16 5.82 10.34
CA ASP A 561 -32.88 6.09 11.00
C ASP A 561 -31.69 6.09 10.01
N SER A 562 -31.86 5.43 8.86
CA SER A 562 -30.92 5.44 7.74
C SER A 562 -31.60 5.66 6.40
N ARG A 563 -30.81 5.90 5.34
CA ARG A 563 -31.31 6.05 3.97
C ARG A 563 -32.11 4.85 3.45
N VAL A 564 -31.79 3.64 3.91
CA VAL A 564 -32.52 2.42 3.50
C VAL A 564 -33.82 2.24 4.28
N ASP A 565 -33.91 2.82 5.48
CA ASP A 565 -35.13 2.86 6.29
C ASP A 565 -36.09 3.96 5.83
N THR A 566 -35.58 5.13 5.42
CA THR A 566 -36.39 6.14 4.70
C THR A 566 -36.93 5.55 3.42
N ASN A 567 -36.10 4.86 2.63
CA ASN A 567 -36.55 4.15 1.42
C ASN A 567 -37.67 3.14 1.73
N ALA A 568 -37.48 2.27 2.73
CA ALA A 568 -38.52 1.32 3.16
C ALA A 568 -39.85 2.00 3.53
N LYS A 569 -39.81 3.12 4.26
CA LYS A 569 -41.01 3.86 4.70
C LYS A 569 -41.69 4.66 3.58
N VAL A 570 -40.93 5.12 2.58
CA VAL A 570 -41.50 5.71 1.35
C VAL A 570 -42.21 4.61 0.54
N ILE A 571 -41.61 3.42 0.44
CA ILE A 571 -42.26 2.25 -0.19
C ILE A 571 -43.54 1.86 0.57
N GLU A 572 -43.50 1.78 1.89
CA GLU A 572 -44.67 1.52 2.73
C GLU A 572 -45.79 2.56 2.54
N LYS A 573 -45.46 3.86 2.55
CA LYS A 573 -46.47 4.93 2.46
C LYS A 573 -47.17 5.00 1.09
N PHE A 574 -46.47 4.67 0.00
CA PHE A 574 -46.99 4.87 -1.36
C PHE A 574 -47.29 3.59 -2.14
N TYR A 575 -46.73 2.46 -1.71
CA TYR A 575 -46.90 1.13 -2.31
C TYR A 575 -47.29 0.07 -1.25
N GLY A 576 -47.71 0.48 -0.05
CA GLY A 576 -48.05 -0.40 1.07
C GLY A 576 -49.21 -1.36 0.80
N ASP A 577 -50.21 -0.93 0.04
CA ASP A 577 -51.44 -1.71 -0.23
C ASP A 577 -51.46 -2.38 -1.62
N THR A 578 -50.43 -2.21 -2.46
CA THR A 578 -50.36 -2.76 -3.83
C THR A 578 -49.49 -4.02 -3.91
N ASP A 579 -49.94 -5.04 -4.67
CA ASP A 579 -49.02 -6.04 -5.23
C ASP A 579 -48.17 -5.34 -6.32
N LEU A 580 -46.90 -5.72 -6.47
CA LEU A 580 -45.94 -5.00 -7.31
C LEU A 580 -45.58 -5.78 -8.59
N GLN A 581 -45.60 -5.12 -9.74
CA GLN A 581 -45.08 -5.71 -10.99
C GLN A 581 -43.56 -5.92 -10.90
N ALA A 582 -42.84 -5.00 -10.26
CA ALA A 582 -41.40 -5.08 -10.10
C ALA A 582 -40.89 -4.45 -8.79
N VAL A 583 -39.60 -4.67 -8.51
CA VAL A 583 -38.81 -3.80 -7.62
C VAL A 583 -37.49 -3.48 -8.30
N LEU A 584 -37.10 -2.21 -8.36
CA LEU A 584 -35.87 -1.78 -9.03
C LEU A 584 -34.79 -1.53 -7.98
N VAL A 585 -33.96 -2.54 -7.75
CA VAL A 585 -33.04 -2.62 -6.62
C VAL A 585 -31.66 -2.10 -7.01
N SER A 586 -31.23 -0.99 -6.38
CA SER A 586 -29.94 -0.36 -6.59
C SER A 586 -29.18 -0.19 -5.27
N LYS A 587 -27.87 -0.02 -5.37
CA LYS A 587 -27.02 0.26 -4.19
C LYS A 587 -27.23 1.68 -3.66
N SER A 588 -27.24 1.81 -2.34
CA SER A 588 -27.56 3.06 -1.63
C SER A 588 -26.38 4.03 -1.47
N ASP A 589 -25.17 3.62 -1.84
CA ASP A 589 -23.91 4.36 -1.63
C ASP A 589 -23.35 5.07 -2.87
N ALA A 590 -23.77 4.68 -4.09
CA ALA A 590 -23.58 5.49 -5.30
C ALA A 590 -24.83 5.38 -6.18
N LEU A 591 -25.59 6.48 -6.20
CA LEU A 591 -27.01 6.50 -6.57
C LEU A 591 -27.26 6.76 -8.06
N VAL A 592 -26.22 6.78 -8.91
CA VAL A 592 -26.34 7.12 -10.33
C VAL A 592 -27.16 6.10 -11.12
N ASP A 593 -27.03 4.80 -10.80
CA ASP A 593 -27.79 3.74 -11.44
C ASP A 593 -29.27 3.75 -10.96
N ALA A 594 -29.54 4.25 -9.75
CA ALA A 594 -30.90 4.50 -9.26
C ALA A 594 -31.57 5.72 -9.92
N LEU A 595 -30.79 6.74 -10.29
CA LEU A 595 -31.30 7.91 -11.02
C LEU A 595 -31.79 7.51 -12.42
N SER A 596 -30.98 6.78 -13.20
CA SER A 596 -31.42 6.28 -14.51
C SER A 596 -32.56 5.27 -14.40
N ALA A 597 -32.67 4.53 -13.29
CA ALA A 597 -33.81 3.62 -13.04
C ALA A 597 -35.17 4.34 -12.92
N GLY A 598 -35.17 5.63 -12.57
CA GLY A 598 -36.38 6.42 -12.28
C GLY A 598 -37.53 6.23 -13.26
N PRO A 599 -37.36 6.56 -14.55
CA PRO A 599 -38.43 6.43 -15.53
C PRO A 599 -38.89 4.98 -15.76
N LEU A 600 -38.01 3.99 -15.57
CA LEU A 600 -38.39 2.57 -15.72
C LEU A 600 -39.21 2.10 -14.52
N ALA A 601 -38.88 2.57 -13.31
CA ALA A 601 -39.66 2.33 -12.11
C ALA A 601 -41.09 2.86 -12.27
N VAL A 602 -41.23 4.07 -12.81
CA VAL A 602 -42.53 4.69 -13.16
C VAL A 602 -43.29 3.86 -14.20
N LYS A 603 -42.63 3.45 -15.29
CA LYS A 603 -43.23 2.69 -16.39
C LYS A 603 -43.69 1.27 -15.98
N LEU A 604 -43.16 0.77 -14.87
CA LEU A 604 -43.54 -0.49 -14.21
C LEU A 604 -44.43 -0.30 -12.97
N HIS A 605 -44.88 0.93 -12.67
CA HIS A 605 -45.66 1.28 -11.47
C HIS A 605 -45.07 0.72 -10.16
N SER A 606 -43.74 0.83 -10.04
CA SER A 606 -42.93 0.05 -9.09
C SER A 606 -41.89 0.91 -8.38
N PRO A 607 -41.51 0.59 -7.12
CA PRO A 607 -40.56 1.38 -6.35
C PRO A 607 -39.09 1.15 -6.75
N ILE A 608 -38.28 2.19 -6.55
CA ILE A 608 -36.83 2.05 -6.41
C ILE A 608 -36.51 1.59 -4.99
N VAL A 609 -35.76 0.49 -4.86
CA VAL A 609 -35.28 -0.04 -3.58
C VAL A 609 -33.79 0.27 -3.44
N LEU A 610 -33.40 0.91 -2.33
CA LEU A 610 -32.01 1.23 -2.03
C LEU A 610 -31.46 0.25 -0.98
N MET A 611 -30.40 -0.49 -1.31
CA MET A 611 -29.79 -1.50 -0.42
C MET A 611 -28.36 -1.16 0.00
N ASP A 612 -27.93 -1.73 1.13
CA ASP A 612 -26.52 -1.78 1.54
C ASP A 612 -26.01 -3.23 1.52
N ASN A 613 -24.73 -3.41 1.20
CA ASN A 613 -24.06 -4.71 1.18
C ASN A 613 -23.87 -5.31 2.58
N SER A 614 -24.14 -4.56 3.66
CA SER A 614 -24.23 -5.08 5.03
C SER A 614 -25.46 -5.96 5.24
N GLY A 615 -26.57 -5.72 4.53
CA GLY A 615 -27.81 -6.49 4.61
C GLY A 615 -29.08 -5.65 4.45
N LEU A 616 -30.23 -6.29 4.64
CA LEU A 616 -31.54 -5.61 4.72
C LEU A 616 -31.75 -5.09 6.14
N SER A 617 -32.23 -3.85 6.28
CA SER A 617 -32.64 -3.33 7.59
C SER A 617 -33.91 -4.03 8.11
N SER A 618 -34.21 -3.89 9.40
CA SER A 618 -35.44 -4.44 9.99
C SER A 618 -36.71 -3.85 9.37
N GLU A 619 -36.68 -2.58 8.95
CA GLU A 619 -37.80 -1.94 8.25
C GLU A 619 -37.95 -2.51 6.83
N GLN A 620 -36.86 -2.69 6.09
CA GLN A 620 -36.92 -3.35 4.78
C GLN A 620 -37.47 -4.77 4.88
N GLN A 621 -37.01 -5.55 5.86
CA GLN A 621 -37.53 -6.90 6.10
C GLN A 621 -39.03 -6.88 6.42
N ARG A 622 -39.50 -5.93 7.25
CA ARG A 622 -40.92 -5.78 7.62
C ARG A 622 -41.80 -5.36 6.43
N VAL A 623 -41.34 -4.42 5.61
CA VAL A 623 -42.09 -3.89 4.46
C VAL A 623 -42.19 -4.93 3.35
N PHE A 624 -41.10 -5.62 3.01
CA PHE A 624 -41.12 -6.63 1.94
C PHE A 624 -41.75 -7.97 2.35
N ALA A 625 -41.83 -8.31 3.65
CA ALA A 625 -42.46 -9.56 4.11
C ALA A 625 -43.98 -9.64 3.90
N ASN A 626 -44.61 -8.57 3.40
CA ASN A 626 -46.02 -8.53 3.02
C ASN A 626 -46.21 -8.11 1.54
N LYS A 627 -45.18 -8.27 0.69
CA LYS A 627 -45.17 -7.83 -0.72
C LYS A 627 -44.98 -9.00 -1.66
N LYS A 628 -45.95 -9.20 -2.57
CA LYS A 628 -45.69 -9.96 -3.80
C LYS A 628 -45.02 -9.04 -4.82
N VAL A 629 -44.06 -9.59 -5.54
CA VAL A 629 -43.35 -8.94 -6.64
C VAL A 629 -43.28 -9.93 -7.80
N GLU A 630 -43.70 -9.52 -9.00
CA GLU A 630 -43.61 -10.40 -10.17
C GLU A 630 -42.17 -10.48 -10.71
N THR A 631 -41.50 -9.34 -10.94
CA THR A 631 -40.15 -9.28 -11.51
C THR A 631 -39.19 -8.38 -10.72
N PRO A 632 -38.36 -8.93 -9.82
CA PRO A 632 -37.29 -8.18 -9.16
C PRO A 632 -36.15 -7.88 -10.14
N TYR A 633 -35.76 -6.61 -10.25
CA TYR A 633 -34.64 -6.15 -11.08
C TYR A 633 -33.48 -5.67 -10.22
N GLN A 634 -32.28 -6.21 -10.41
CA GLN A 634 -31.04 -5.61 -9.92
C GLN A 634 -30.55 -4.56 -10.94
N ILE A 635 -30.50 -3.30 -10.52
CA ILE A 635 -30.03 -2.18 -11.33
C ILE A 635 -28.61 -1.81 -10.92
N GLY A 636 -27.69 -1.83 -11.89
CA GLY A 636 -26.29 -1.48 -11.69
C GLY A 636 -25.47 -2.54 -10.93
N GLY A 637 -24.15 -2.44 -11.09
CA GLY A 637 -23.21 -3.38 -10.47
C GLY A 637 -22.94 -3.05 -9.00
N GLY A 638 -22.70 -4.08 -8.18
CA GLY A 638 -22.18 -3.89 -6.82
C GLY A 638 -23.19 -4.01 -5.67
N VAL A 639 -24.47 -4.34 -5.94
CA VAL A 639 -25.31 -4.99 -4.91
C VAL A 639 -24.90 -6.46 -4.84
N SER A 640 -24.57 -6.91 -3.63
CA SER A 640 -24.11 -8.27 -3.31
C SER A 640 -25.18 -9.31 -3.58
N TYR A 641 -24.78 -10.44 -4.17
CA TYR A 641 -25.65 -11.59 -4.43
C TYR A 641 -26.43 -12.02 -3.17
N ILE A 642 -25.75 -12.13 -2.01
CA ILE A 642 -26.39 -12.54 -0.74
C ILE A 642 -27.34 -11.49 -0.17
N VAL A 643 -27.25 -10.23 -0.59
CA VAL A 643 -28.21 -9.20 -0.18
C VAL A 643 -29.47 -9.24 -1.05
N MET A 644 -29.30 -9.44 -2.37
CA MET A 644 -30.44 -9.70 -3.27
C MET A 644 -31.15 -11.03 -2.93
N ASP A 645 -30.39 -12.10 -2.71
CA ASP A 645 -30.91 -13.44 -2.37
C ASP A 645 -31.72 -13.45 -1.06
N LYS A 646 -31.30 -12.66 -0.05
CA LYS A 646 -32.08 -12.42 1.17
C LYS A 646 -33.36 -11.62 0.94
N LEU A 647 -33.40 -10.73 -0.07
CA LEU A 647 -34.63 -10.06 -0.47
C LEU A 647 -35.57 -11.04 -1.16
N MET A 648 -35.06 -11.92 -2.04
CA MET A 648 -35.86 -12.97 -2.68
C MET A 648 -36.45 -13.93 -1.65
N ASP A 649 -35.65 -14.36 -0.66
CA ASP A 649 -36.11 -15.19 0.46
C ASP A 649 -37.21 -14.53 1.31
N ILE A 650 -37.45 -13.22 1.18
CA ILE A 650 -38.55 -12.50 1.85
C ILE A 650 -39.74 -12.31 0.92
N LEU A 651 -39.52 -11.97 -0.35
CA LEU A 651 -40.56 -11.81 -1.38
C LEU A 651 -41.21 -13.14 -1.82
N ALA A 652 -40.59 -14.28 -1.51
CA ALA A 652 -41.09 -15.63 -1.78
C ALA A 652 -41.90 -16.25 -0.61
N LYS A 653 -42.42 -15.44 0.32
CA LYS A 653 -43.20 -15.88 1.49
C LYS A 653 -44.66 -15.42 1.42
#